data_AF-B4UMV6-F1
#
_entry.id   AF-B4UMV6-F1
#
_cell.length_a   1.000
_cell.length_b   1.000
_cell.length_c   1.000
_cell.angle_alpha   90.00
_cell.angle_beta   90.00
_cell.angle_gamma   90.00
#
_symmetry.space_group_name_H-M   'P 1'
#
loop_
_entity.id
_entity.type
_entity.pdbx_description
1 polymer ?
#
loop_
_entity_poly.entity_id
_entity_poly.type
_entity_poly.pdbx_seq_one_letter_code
_entity_poly.pdbx_strand_id
1 'polypeptide(L)'
;MAGEREKWETTVGRRIRTAWSRLTRVAARQHATALHRLYLAQSKWGAWKARNVFKMSVAAVAFAMGATAWLMRPLRGRVEGYFAIEARLAGLQTLLVTIGSALIGAAALAFTLILFALQVNIERMPYGLFRRLSADGRLIASFGASFLLSMSVAGCSLLNGGRWLPVMTLGAAWATAAIVVLLLYAYRRALQLINPAQQLVFVVRDATGDLKTWARRAKRAAPLLEVPDAPADVAPSTGRLSRDTARAAYFTINSHWTDGARQALKYAASLSRYYADRGDHDVAGAALHAMVAINAVYVEAKGRTFYPTIPFFGPDLSTDAFINATLEHLRVECRAAVARGDEAQIENTFRAMAAVAALYVQIDYGSETATKFHAMLAAGYLADAVREVVTRSMPDVEMQGVRLMGDVSLLAAQRGEVTEGTQLVLKIGEIARAALPADATRAVVPTCVQQFARVSMALLRAESPDMRFAIRSVREALVPLAAAVLAQPDAPVMNVHGSYLGPYFSSTSTQGLRASLVALGNQLLDANAEDPRARASIHNIATWADDWERAYKDLFVAALRRGSMLALELLQWAHGVADVLFALSNAPACPHDLRNELRNSGAFLVAALGWVPDDREAVLLVEGFRVHEMLFDVALEAHRRSCADAWNRIADVLLGWAFKAGRHEAGWHSLENGLSTLAVLIVDADADPTRFLDKISEHVAQQNAPAREERDRAARGIRRRSANLHERHWGLRVQHVAEQVDLGKLRRVLEDVAARLVPATP
;
A
#
# COMPACT_ATOMS: atom_id res chain seq x y z
N MET A 1 -0.74 -21.90 -60.74
CA MET A 1 -2.09 -21.53 -60.27
C MET A 1 -2.36 -21.79 -58.78
N ALA A 2 -1.50 -22.51 -58.03
CA ALA A 2 -1.68 -22.68 -56.58
C ALA A 2 -1.23 -21.44 -55.74
N GLY A 3 -0.19 -20.72 -56.16
CA GLY A 3 0.37 -19.58 -55.39
C GLY A 3 -0.45 -18.28 -55.42
N GLU A 4 -1.42 -18.12 -56.34
CA GLU A 4 -2.28 -16.92 -56.38
C GLU A 4 -3.53 -17.05 -55.49
N ARG A 5 -4.01 -18.27 -55.22
CA ARG A 5 -5.12 -18.50 -54.28
C ARG A 5 -4.70 -18.25 -52.82
N GLU A 6 -3.49 -18.65 -52.45
CA GLU A 6 -2.96 -18.48 -51.09
C GLU A 6 -2.69 -17.01 -50.73
N LYS A 7 -2.29 -16.19 -51.71
CA LYS A 7 -2.10 -14.74 -51.56
C LYS A 7 -3.44 -13.98 -51.41
N TRP A 8 -4.50 -14.49 -52.03
CA TRP A 8 -5.84 -13.90 -51.93
C TRP A 8 -6.49 -14.20 -50.58
N GLU A 9 -6.38 -15.43 -50.07
CA GLU A 9 -6.97 -15.84 -48.79
C GLU A 9 -6.29 -15.19 -47.57
N THR A 10 -4.97 -14.98 -47.62
CA THR A 10 -4.23 -14.31 -46.53
C THR A 10 -4.49 -12.80 -46.47
N THR A 11 -4.65 -12.14 -47.61
CA THR A 11 -4.87 -10.68 -47.68
C THR A 11 -6.31 -10.31 -47.32
N VAL A 12 -7.29 -11.08 -47.80
CA VAL A 12 -8.70 -10.86 -47.47
C VAL A 12 -8.99 -11.27 -46.02
N GLY A 13 -8.43 -12.39 -45.54
CA GLY A 13 -8.55 -12.82 -44.15
C GLY A 13 -7.95 -11.84 -43.13
N ARG A 14 -6.83 -11.15 -43.47
CA ARG A 14 -6.27 -10.06 -42.64
C ARG A 14 -7.14 -8.81 -42.65
N ARG A 15 -7.72 -8.44 -43.80
CA ARG A 15 -8.60 -7.26 -43.91
C ARG A 15 -9.91 -7.47 -43.15
N ILE A 16 -10.47 -8.69 -43.18
CA ILE A 16 -11.68 -9.03 -42.43
C ILE A 16 -11.39 -9.06 -40.93
N ARG A 17 -10.28 -9.65 -40.46
CA ARG A 17 -9.91 -9.64 -39.02
C ARG A 17 -9.59 -8.24 -38.48
N THR A 18 -8.96 -7.38 -39.27
CA THR A 18 -8.69 -5.99 -38.87
C THR A 18 -9.95 -5.14 -38.89
N ALA A 19 -10.89 -5.37 -39.81
CA ALA A 19 -12.21 -4.74 -39.80
C ALA A 19 -13.05 -5.21 -38.60
N TRP A 20 -13.07 -6.51 -38.29
CA TRP A 20 -13.79 -7.06 -37.14
C TRP A 20 -13.23 -6.56 -35.81
N SER A 21 -11.90 -6.52 -35.65
CA SER A 21 -11.28 -6.00 -34.42
C SER A 21 -11.41 -4.49 -34.24
N ARG A 22 -11.62 -3.72 -35.33
CA ARG A 22 -11.99 -2.31 -35.27
C ARG A 22 -13.45 -2.14 -34.87
N LEU A 23 -14.35 -2.94 -35.44
CA LEU A 23 -15.77 -2.95 -35.08
C LEU A 23 -15.99 -3.35 -33.62
N THR A 24 -15.30 -4.38 -33.12
CA THR A 24 -15.41 -4.78 -31.70
C THR A 24 -14.82 -3.74 -30.75
N ARG A 25 -13.73 -3.06 -31.13
CA ARG A 25 -13.19 -1.93 -30.34
C ARG A 25 -14.10 -0.71 -30.33
N VAL A 26 -14.75 -0.41 -31.46
CA VAL A 26 -15.74 0.67 -31.54
C VAL A 26 -16.98 0.32 -30.72
N ALA A 27 -17.47 -0.92 -30.81
CA ALA A 27 -18.59 -1.41 -30.01
C ALA A 27 -18.25 -1.43 -28.50
N ALA A 28 -17.06 -1.86 -28.11
CA ALA A 28 -16.61 -1.83 -26.72
C ALA A 28 -16.46 -0.40 -26.18
N ARG A 29 -15.94 0.54 -26.99
CA ARG A 29 -15.89 1.97 -26.63
C ARG A 29 -17.28 2.59 -26.52
N GLN A 30 -18.21 2.23 -27.41
CA GLN A 30 -19.60 2.69 -27.34
C GLN A 30 -20.33 2.09 -26.13
N HIS A 31 -20.07 0.82 -25.79
CA HIS A 31 -20.62 0.17 -24.61
C HIS A 31 -20.06 0.77 -23.31
N ALA A 32 -18.74 1.02 -23.24
CA ALA A 32 -18.10 1.66 -22.09
C ALA A 32 -18.55 3.12 -21.91
N THR A 33 -18.72 3.89 -23.00
CA THR A 33 -19.26 5.25 -22.92
C THR A 33 -20.75 5.27 -22.58
N ALA A 34 -21.54 4.28 -23.05
CA ALA A 34 -22.93 4.11 -22.65
C ALA A 34 -23.04 3.76 -21.16
N LEU A 35 -22.24 2.82 -20.64
CA LEU A 35 -22.18 2.48 -19.21
C LEU A 35 -21.72 3.67 -18.37
N HIS A 36 -20.72 4.43 -18.81
CA HIS A 36 -20.26 5.63 -18.11
C HIS A 36 -21.35 6.72 -18.10
N ARG A 37 -22.09 6.91 -19.20
CA ARG A 37 -23.25 7.81 -19.24
C ARG A 37 -24.39 7.32 -18.36
N LEU A 38 -24.63 6.01 -18.28
CA LEU A 38 -25.62 5.40 -17.40
C LEU A 38 -25.24 5.58 -15.94
N TYR A 39 -23.97 5.41 -15.59
CA TYR A 39 -23.45 5.64 -14.24
C TYR A 39 -23.47 7.13 -13.85
N LEU A 40 -23.13 8.03 -14.78
CA LEU A 40 -23.29 9.48 -14.61
C LEU A 40 -24.75 9.89 -14.51
N ALA A 41 -25.65 9.26 -15.27
CA ALA A 41 -27.08 9.49 -15.19
C ALA A 41 -27.64 8.98 -13.85
N GLN A 42 -27.19 7.81 -13.38
CA GLN A 42 -27.58 7.22 -12.10
C GLN A 42 -27.04 8.04 -10.92
N SER A 43 -25.80 8.54 -10.99
CA SER A 43 -25.23 9.41 -9.95
C SER A 43 -25.84 10.81 -9.97
N LYS A 44 -26.11 11.39 -11.15
CA LYS A 44 -26.87 12.64 -11.29
C LYS A 44 -28.31 12.46 -10.84
N TRP A 45 -28.95 11.33 -11.10
CA TRP A 45 -30.28 10.99 -10.61
C TRP A 45 -30.28 10.80 -9.10
N GLY A 46 -29.27 10.13 -8.53
CA GLY A 46 -29.07 10.02 -7.08
C GLY A 46 -28.88 11.38 -6.41
N ALA A 47 -28.04 12.26 -6.99
CA ALA A 47 -27.83 13.62 -6.53
C ALA A 47 -29.06 14.52 -6.71
N TRP A 48 -29.79 14.35 -7.81
CA TRP A 48 -31.05 15.05 -8.09
C TRP A 48 -32.15 14.59 -7.13
N LYS A 49 -32.26 13.28 -6.86
CA LYS A 49 -33.15 12.70 -5.86
C LYS A 49 -32.79 13.25 -4.49
N ALA A 50 -31.54 13.16 -4.05
CA ALA A 50 -31.11 13.71 -2.75
C ALA A 50 -31.40 15.22 -2.58
N ARG A 51 -31.27 16.01 -3.66
CA ARG A 51 -31.59 17.45 -3.66
C ARG A 51 -33.09 17.75 -3.74
N ASN A 52 -33.88 16.89 -4.38
CA ASN A 52 -35.30 17.13 -4.64
C ASN A 52 -36.23 16.20 -3.86
N VAL A 53 -35.74 15.28 -3.00
CA VAL A 53 -36.57 14.42 -2.13
C VAL A 53 -37.54 15.28 -1.36
N PHE A 54 -37.06 16.36 -0.73
CA PHE A 54 -37.93 17.29 -0.01
C PHE A 54 -39.02 17.88 -0.90
N LYS A 55 -38.70 18.29 -2.14
CA LYS A 55 -39.69 18.84 -3.10
C LYS A 55 -40.70 17.79 -3.56
N MET A 56 -40.27 16.55 -3.78
CA MET A 56 -41.13 15.42 -4.14
C MET A 56 -42.04 15.03 -2.98
N SER A 57 -41.54 15.02 -1.75
CA SER A 57 -42.34 14.81 -0.55
C SER A 57 -43.40 15.89 -0.40
N VAL A 58 -43.02 17.16 -0.57
CA VAL A 58 -43.96 18.29 -0.53
C VAL A 58 -45.01 18.18 -1.63
N ALA A 59 -44.62 17.83 -2.86
CA ALA A 59 -45.55 17.64 -3.98
C ALA A 59 -46.51 16.45 -3.75
N ALA A 60 -46.02 15.33 -3.21
CA ALA A 60 -46.85 14.17 -2.87
C ALA A 60 -47.84 14.48 -1.75
N VAL A 61 -47.42 15.22 -0.72
CA VAL A 61 -48.31 15.69 0.35
C VAL A 61 -49.35 16.68 -0.20
N ALA A 62 -48.94 17.64 -1.05
CA ALA A 62 -49.87 18.58 -1.69
C ALA A 62 -50.88 17.86 -2.60
N PHE A 63 -50.44 16.83 -3.35
CA PHE A 63 -51.31 15.99 -4.15
C PHE A 63 -52.28 15.19 -3.27
N ALA A 64 -51.82 14.61 -2.17
CA ALA A 64 -52.68 13.90 -1.22
C ALA A 64 -53.70 14.83 -0.54
N MET A 65 -53.30 16.06 -0.19
CA MET A 65 -54.22 17.10 0.30
C MET A 65 -55.25 17.49 -0.76
N GLY A 66 -54.84 17.66 -2.01
CA GLY A 66 -55.75 17.95 -3.13
C GLY A 66 -56.72 16.81 -3.42
N ALA A 67 -56.23 15.57 -3.43
CA ALA A 67 -57.05 14.37 -3.63
C ALA A 67 -58.06 14.17 -2.49
N THR A 68 -57.64 14.35 -1.23
CA THR A 68 -58.55 14.28 -0.08
C THR A 68 -59.58 15.39 -0.08
N ALA A 69 -59.22 16.62 -0.45
CA ALA A 69 -60.19 17.72 -0.61
C ALA A 69 -61.20 17.47 -1.74
N TRP A 70 -60.77 16.83 -2.84
CA TRP A 70 -61.65 16.44 -3.94
C TRP A 70 -62.61 15.30 -3.54
N LEU A 71 -62.10 14.27 -2.87
CA LEU A 71 -62.87 13.16 -2.29
C LEU A 71 -63.87 13.62 -1.22
N MET A 72 -63.62 14.76 -0.57
CA MET A 72 -64.51 15.32 0.45
C MET A 72 -65.77 15.98 -0.13
N ARG A 73 -65.77 16.36 -1.42
CA ARG A 73 -66.93 16.99 -2.09
C ARG A 73 -68.23 16.17 -2.01
N PRO A 74 -68.25 14.86 -2.35
CA PRO A 74 -69.46 14.04 -2.22
C PRO A 74 -69.86 13.75 -0.76
N LEU A 75 -68.93 13.80 0.18
CA LEU A 75 -69.17 13.54 1.61
C LEU A 75 -69.66 14.77 2.37
N ARG A 76 -69.57 15.95 1.76
CA ARG A 76 -69.92 17.24 2.37
C ARG A 76 -71.32 17.24 3.00
N GLY A 77 -72.34 16.83 2.24
CA GLY A 77 -73.73 16.84 2.73
C GLY A 77 -73.98 15.88 3.90
N ARG A 78 -73.25 14.75 3.97
CA ARG A 78 -73.35 13.80 5.09
C ARG A 78 -72.67 14.34 6.34
N VAL A 79 -71.52 14.99 6.20
CA VAL A 79 -70.79 15.58 7.33
C VAL A 79 -71.54 16.80 7.87
N GLU A 80 -72.04 17.67 7.00
CA GLU A 80 -72.86 18.82 7.40
C GLU A 80 -74.13 18.36 8.13
N GLY A 81 -74.82 17.31 7.64
CA GLY A 81 -75.97 16.73 8.32
C GLY A 81 -75.66 16.06 9.67
N TYR A 82 -74.50 15.41 9.81
CA TYR A 82 -74.09 14.74 11.05
C TYR A 82 -73.79 15.73 12.19
N PHE A 83 -73.21 16.89 11.86
CA PHE A 83 -72.81 17.93 12.81
C PHE A 83 -73.83 19.07 12.95
N ALA A 84 -75.01 18.97 12.31
CA ALA A 84 -76.11 19.90 12.51
C ALA A 84 -76.68 19.88 13.94
N ILE A 85 -76.36 18.83 14.71
CA ILE A 85 -76.71 18.71 16.13
C ILE A 85 -75.67 19.48 16.96
N GLU A 86 -76.11 20.52 17.69
CA GLU A 86 -75.25 21.39 18.50
C GLU A 86 -74.32 20.62 19.45
N ALA A 87 -74.81 19.56 20.10
CA ALA A 87 -74.00 18.73 20.99
C ALA A 87 -72.80 18.05 20.29
N ARG A 88 -72.96 17.66 19.01
CA ARG A 88 -71.88 17.02 18.24
C ARG A 88 -70.87 18.05 17.71
N LEU A 89 -71.35 19.23 17.35
CA LEU A 89 -70.50 20.35 16.98
C LEU A 89 -69.65 20.81 18.17
N ALA A 90 -70.25 20.94 19.35
CA ALA A 90 -69.55 21.27 20.59
C ALA A 90 -68.47 20.22 20.90
N GLY A 91 -68.77 18.93 20.76
CA GLY A 91 -67.79 17.86 20.95
C GLY A 91 -66.58 17.95 19.99
N LEU A 92 -66.81 18.32 18.73
CA LEU A 92 -65.73 18.53 17.76
C LEU A 92 -64.88 19.77 18.12
N GLN A 93 -65.52 20.87 18.54
CA GLN A 93 -64.82 22.08 18.97
C GLN A 93 -63.94 21.80 20.19
N THR A 94 -64.47 21.09 21.19
CA THR A 94 -63.68 20.64 22.35
C THR A 94 -62.50 19.78 21.90
N LEU A 95 -62.72 18.80 21.01
CA LEU A 95 -61.64 17.95 20.49
C LEU A 95 -60.53 18.77 19.81
N LEU A 96 -60.88 19.74 18.96
CA LEU A 96 -59.91 20.59 18.26
C LEU A 96 -59.12 21.48 19.23
N VAL A 97 -59.77 22.06 20.24
CA VAL A 97 -59.09 22.80 21.32
C VAL A 97 -58.16 21.88 22.08
N THR A 98 -58.62 20.71 22.51
CA THR A 98 -57.80 19.77 23.29
C THR A 98 -56.59 19.28 22.50
N ILE A 99 -56.78 18.89 21.23
CA ILE A 99 -55.67 18.46 20.35
C ILE A 99 -54.70 19.62 20.11
N GLY A 100 -55.21 20.81 19.76
CA GLY A 100 -54.37 21.99 19.51
C GLY A 100 -53.56 22.39 20.75
N SER A 101 -54.18 22.39 21.94
CA SER A 101 -53.50 22.68 23.20
C SER A 101 -52.49 21.59 23.59
N ALA A 102 -52.82 20.31 23.40
CA ALA A 102 -51.92 19.20 23.66
C ALA A 102 -50.69 19.23 22.74
N LEU A 103 -50.87 19.55 21.46
CA LEU A 103 -49.79 19.68 20.49
C LEU A 103 -48.90 20.92 20.76
N ILE A 104 -49.48 22.03 21.25
CA ILE A 104 -48.69 23.17 21.76
C ILE A 104 -47.82 22.71 22.93
N GLY A 105 -48.40 21.99 23.90
CA GLY A 105 -47.67 21.44 25.04
C GLY A 105 -46.56 20.47 24.63
N ALA A 106 -46.84 19.56 23.70
CA ALA A 106 -45.86 18.62 23.17
C ALA A 106 -44.71 19.32 22.43
N ALA A 107 -45.01 20.33 21.60
CA ALA A 107 -44.00 21.12 20.91
C ALA A 107 -43.11 21.89 21.90
N ALA A 108 -43.71 22.47 22.96
CA ALA A 108 -42.97 23.16 24.02
C ALA A 108 -42.05 22.20 24.79
N LEU A 109 -42.55 21.03 25.22
CA LEU A 109 -41.75 20.01 25.91
C LEU A 109 -40.57 19.53 25.05
N ALA A 110 -40.84 19.19 23.78
CA ALA A 110 -39.80 18.76 22.86
C ALA A 110 -38.74 19.84 22.64
N PHE A 111 -39.16 21.10 22.50
CA PHE A 111 -38.26 22.24 22.37
C PHE A 111 -37.38 22.42 23.61
N THR A 112 -37.96 22.38 24.81
CA THR A 112 -37.22 22.50 26.07
C THR A 112 -36.22 21.37 26.26
N LEU A 113 -36.61 20.12 25.97
CA LEU A 113 -35.72 18.95 26.09
C LEU A 113 -34.55 19.04 25.09
N ILE A 114 -34.80 19.51 23.87
CA ILE A 114 -33.76 19.69 22.85
C ILE A 114 -32.83 20.84 23.21
N LEU A 115 -33.35 21.97 23.72
CA LEU A 115 -32.51 23.05 24.22
C LEU A 115 -31.64 22.59 25.39
N PHE A 116 -32.20 21.83 26.33
CA PHE A 116 -31.45 21.28 27.44
C PHE A 116 -30.36 20.30 26.97
N ALA A 117 -30.69 19.38 26.06
CA ALA A 117 -29.71 18.46 25.50
C ALA A 117 -28.60 19.20 24.71
N LEU A 118 -28.94 20.31 24.05
CA LEU A 118 -27.97 21.18 23.42
C LEU A 118 -27.09 21.87 24.47
N GLN A 119 -27.66 22.39 25.57
CA GLN A 119 -26.97 23.02 26.71
C GLN A 119 -26.00 22.09 27.44
N VAL A 120 -26.41 20.87 27.76
CA VAL A 120 -25.53 19.87 28.38
C VAL A 120 -24.38 19.47 27.44
N ASN A 121 -24.61 19.56 26.12
CA ASN A 121 -23.55 19.34 25.13
C ASN A 121 -22.69 20.60 24.89
N ILE A 122 -23.16 21.80 25.28
CA ILE A 122 -22.41 23.07 25.18
C ILE A 122 -21.31 23.15 26.23
N GLU A 123 -21.48 22.55 27.41
CA GLU A 123 -20.39 22.35 28.38
C GLU A 123 -19.22 21.53 27.79
N ARG A 124 -19.43 20.91 26.62
CA ARG A 124 -18.49 20.06 25.91
C ARG A 124 -17.90 20.72 24.64
N MET A 125 -18.23 21.98 24.34
CA MET A 125 -17.83 22.67 23.09
C MET A 125 -17.30 24.11 23.30
N PRO A 126 -16.35 24.58 22.45
CA PRO A 126 -15.88 25.97 22.49
C PRO A 126 -16.93 27.00 22.04
N TYR A 127 -16.99 28.14 22.72
CA TYR A 127 -18.06 29.16 22.72
C TYR A 127 -18.57 29.67 21.35
N GLY A 128 -17.77 29.65 20.29
CA GLY A 128 -18.15 30.17 18.96
C GLY A 128 -19.17 29.30 18.21
N LEU A 129 -19.26 28.01 18.52
CA LEU A 129 -20.13 27.07 17.82
C LEU A 129 -21.57 27.08 18.37
N PHE A 130 -21.75 27.44 19.65
CA PHE A 130 -23.07 27.56 20.27
C PHE A 130 -23.98 28.48 19.46
N ARG A 131 -23.51 29.71 19.18
CA ARG A 131 -24.28 30.69 18.40
C ARG A 131 -24.63 30.19 17.00
N ARG A 132 -23.82 29.30 16.41
CA ARG A 132 -24.06 28.74 15.08
C ARG A 132 -25.02 27.56 15.10
N LEU A 133 -24.95 26.69 16.11
CA LEU A 133 -25.82 25.51 16.23
C LEU A 133 -27.18 25.85 16.86
N SER A 134 -27.22 26.79 17.83
CA SER A 134 -28.48 27.27 18.41
C SER A 134 -29.29 28.11 17.43
N ALA A 135 -28.63 28.73 16.45
CA ALA A 135 -29.27 29.46 15.35
C ALA A 135 -29.55 28.59 14.11
N ASP A 136 -29.62 27.26 14.23
CA ASP A 136 -30.06 26.41 13.11
C ASP A 136 -31.50 26.78 12.73
N GLY A 137 -31.62 27.63 11.70
CA GLY A 137 -32.88 28.16 11.25
C GLY A 137 -33.86 27.07 10.80
N ARG A 138 -33.39 25.86 10.44
CA ARG A 138 -34.28 24.75 10.09
C ARG A 138 -34.95 24.14 11.31
N LEU A 139 -34.21 24.03 12.43
CA LEU A 139 -34.74 23.53 13.69
C LEU A 139 -35.73 24.54 14.29
N ILE A 140 -35.33 25.81 14.33
CA ILE A 140 -36.21 26.91 14.80
C ILE A 140 -37.46 27.01 13.93
N ALA A 141 -37.31 26.97 12.60
CA ALA A 141 -38.46 27.02 11.69
C ALA A 141 -39.40 25.83 11.86
N SER A 142 -38.88 24.60 12.07
CA SER A 142 -39.75 23.44 12.28
C SER A 142 -40.55 23.53 13.58
N PHE A 143 -39.95 24.06 14.66
CA PHE A 143 -40.66 24.29 15.92
C PHE A 143 -41.67 25.42 15.81
N GLY A 144 -41.26 26.57 15.24
CA GLY A 144 -42.14 27.70 15.02
C GLY A 144 -43.34 27.35 14.12
N ALA A 145 -43.10 26.61 13.04
CA ALA A 145 -44.17 26.13 12.16
C ALA A 145 -45.12 25.16 12.89
N SER A 146 -44.59 24.25 13.70
CA SER A 146 -45.41 23.32 14.50
C SER A 146 -46.30 24.08 15.50
N PHE A 147 -45.74 25.08 16.18
CA PHE A 147 -46.47 25.92 17.14
C PHE A 147 -47.59 26.72 16.46
N LEU A 148 -47.29 27.38 15.34
CA LEU A 148 -48.29 28.15 14.57
C LEU A 148 -49.39 27.26 13.98
N LEU A 149 -49.05 26.07 13.47
CA LEU A 149 -50.02 25.09 13.00
C LEU A 149 -50.91 24.63 14.15
N SER A 150 -50.34 24.37 15.32
CA SER A 150 -51.10 23.93 16.49
C SER A 150 -52.08 24.98 17.00
N MET A 151 -51.66 26.25 17.00
CA MET A 151 -52.52 27.39 17.30
C MET A 151 -53.64 27.53 16.25
N SER A 152 -53.34 27.25 14.99
CA SER A 152 -54.35 27.25 13.91
C SER A 152 -55.38 26.12 14.10
N VAL A 153 -54.96 24.92 14.51
CA VAL A 153 -55.87 23.81 14.85
C VAL A 153 -56.77 24.16 16.03
N ALA A 154 -56.22 24.78 17.09
CA ALA A 154 -57.03 25.26 18.20
C ALA A 154 -58.00 26.38 17.76
N GLY A 155 -57.52 27.32 16.94
CA GLY A 155 -58.32 28.42 16.40
C GLY A 155 -59.46 27.98 15.48
N CYS A 156 -59.33 26.81 14.83
CA CYS A 156 -60.41 26.19 14.06
C CYS A 156 -61.66 25.88 14.92
N SER A 157 -61.54 25.83 16.25
CA SER A 157 -62.70 25.67 17.15
C SER A 157 -63.62 26.90 17.21
N LEU A 158 -63.13 28.09 16.83
CA LEU A 158 -63.87 29.36 16.95
C LEU A 158 -64.85 29.61 15.80
N LEU A 159 -64.79 28.83 14.72
CA LEU A 159 -65.64 29.05 13.55
C LEU A 159 -66.98 28.32 13.70
N ASN A 160 -68.08 29.07 13.69
CA ASN A 160 -69.43 28.59 14.00
C ASN A 160 -70.32 28.38 12.75
N GLY A 161 -69.71 28.07 11.59
CA GLY A 161 -70.42 27.97 10.31
C GLY A 161 -70.42 26.55 9.72
N GLY A 162 -71.60 25.94 9.55
CA GLY A 162 -71.75 24.58 9.00
C GLY A 162 -71.14 24.37 7.61
N ARG A 163 -71.08 25.42 6.78
CA ARG A 163 -70.55 25.38 5.42
C ARG A 163 -69.04 25.07 5.34
N TRP A 164 -68.28 25.35 6.40
CA TRP A 164 -66.82 25.19 6.42
C TRP A 164 -66.36 23.93 7.17
N LEU A 165 -67.26 23.25 7.89
CA LEU A 165 -66.93 22.15 8.79
C LEU A 165 -66.12 20.99 8.16
N PRO A 166 -66.45 20.51 6.93
CA PRO A 166 -65.70 19.43 6.29
C PRO A 166 -64.27 19.85 5.89
N VAL A 167 -64.10 21.12 5.49
CA VAL A 167 -62.79 21.66 5.14
C VAL A 167 -61.94 21.86 6.39
N MET A 168 -62.56 22.28 7.50
CA MET A 168 -61.88 22.50 8.77
C MET A 168 -61.42 21.22 9.42
N THR A 169 -62.27 20.19 9.46
CA THR A 169 -61.91 18.86 9.99
C THR A 169 -60.77 18.22 9.21
N LEU A 170 -60.84 18.26 7.87
CA LEU A 170 -59.77 17.77 7.01
C LEU A 170 -58.48 18.59 7.16
N GLY A 171 -58.59 19.92 7.22
CA GLY A 171 -57.48 20.83 7.43
C GLY A 171 -56.79 20.60 8.78
N ALA A 172 -57.57 20.40 9.85
CA ALA A 172 -57.06 20.08 11.18
C ALA A 172 -56.34 18.73 11.19
N ALA A 173 -56.90 17.68 10.56
CA ALA A 173 -56.25 16.38 10.46
C ALA A 173 -54.90 16.45 9.74
N TRP A 174 -54.83 17.17 8.61
CA TRP A 174 -53.57 17.39 7.89
C TRP A 174 -52.57 18.24 8.67
N ALA A 175 -53.04 19.28 9.37
CA ALA A 175 -52.20 20.10 10.23
C ALA A 175 -51.62 19.28 11.39
N THR A 176 -52.42 18.43 12.05
CA THR A 176 -51.95 17.49 13.09
C THR A 176 -50.89 16.53 12.54
N ALA A 177 -51.12 15.92 11.37
CA ALA A 177 -50.14 15.04 10.74
C ALA A 177 -48.84 15.79 10.39
N ALA A 178 -48.95 17.01 9.86
CA ALA A 178 -47.80 17.87 9.56
C ALA A 178 -47.00 18.24 10.82
N ILE A 179 -47.67 18.57 11.92
CA ILE A 179 -47.03 18.85 13.22
C ILE A 179 -46.22 17.64 13.69
N VAL A 180 -46.77 16.43 13.65
CA VAL A 180 -46.04 15.20 14.04
C VAL A 180 -44.79 15.01 13.17
N VAL A 181 -44.90 15.18 11.85
CA VAL A 181 -43.76 15.05 10.93
C VAL A 181 -42.70 16.13 11.20
N LEU A 182 -43.11 17.38 11.45
CA LEU A 182 -42.20 18.48 11.77
C LEU A 182 -41.48 18.26 13.11
N LEU A 183 -42.17 17.73 14.13
CA LEU A 183 -41.57 17.38 15.42
C LEU A 183 -40.58 16.22 15.28
N LEU A 184 -40.92 15.17 14.52
CA LEU A 184 -39.99 14.06 14.24
C LEU A 184 -38.75 14.53 13.45
N TYR A 185 -38.95 15.43 12.49
CA TYR A 185 -37.86 16.07 11.76
C TYR A 185 -36.97 16.90 12.68
N ALA A 186 -37.57 17.74 13.54
CA ALA A 186 -36.87 18.55 14.53
C ALA A 186 -36.06 17.67 15.49
N TYR A 187 -36.64 16.58 15.99
CA TYR A 187 -35.99 15.60 16.85
C TYR A 187 -34.80 14.93 16.17
N ARG A 188 -34.96 14.42 14.94
CA ARG A 188 -33.86 13.82 14.17
C ARG A 188 -32.75 14.84 13.90
N ARG A 189 -33.11 16.08 13.59
CA ARG A 189 -32.14 17.17 13.37
C ARG A 189 -31.40 17.52 14.65
N ALA A 190 -32.09 17.57 15.80
CA ALA A 190 -31.48 17.78 17.10
C ALA A 190 -30.48 16.66 17.46
N LEU A 191 -30.84 15.39 17.24
CA LEU A 191 -29.91 14.27 17.45
C LEU A 191 -28.64 14.39 16.59
N GLN A 192 -28.76 14.83 15.34
CA GLN A 192 -27.60 15.10 14.48
C GLN A 192 -26.74 16.26 15.00
N LEU A 193 -27.35 17.28 15.58
CA LEU A 193 -26.64 18.41 16.17
C LEU A 193 -25.97 18.04 17.51
N ILE A 194 -26.45 17.00 18.19
CA ILE A 194 -25.90 16.51 19.46
C ILE A 194 -24.74 15.53 19.23
N ASN A 195 -24.81 14.67 18.21
CA ASN A 195 -23.78 13.68 17.95
C ASN A 195 -22.45 14.34 17.51
N PRO A 196 -21.34 14.17 18.26
CA PRO A 196 -20.06 14.82 17.96
C PRO A 196 -19.46 14.39 16.61
N ALA A 197 -19.65 13.13 16.20
CA ALA A 197 -19.21 12.67 14.88
C ALA A 197 -19.96 13.38 13.76
N GLN A 198 -21.26 13.66 13.93
CA GLN A 198 -22.05 14.44 12.97
C GLN A 198 -21.69 15.93 12.99
N GLN A 199 -21.31 16.49 14.15
CA GLN A 199 -20.80 17.85 14.26
C GLN A 199 -19.51 18.02 13.42
N LEU A 200 -18.58 17.07 13.50
CA LEU A 200 -17.37 17.06 12.66
C LEU A 200 -17.69 17.08 11.17
N VAL A 201 -18.73 16.35 10.72
CA VAL A 201 -19.17 16.37 9.33
C VAL A 201 -19.63 17.77 8.91
N PHE A 202 -20.34 18.51 9.77
CA PHE A 202 -20.70 19.89 9.48
C PHE A 202 -19.47 20.80 9.39
N VAL A 203 -18.53 20.66 10.33
CA VAL A 203 -17.29 21.45 10.35
C VAL A 203 -16.44 21.20 9.10
N VAL A 204 -16.24 19.94 8.71
CA VAL A 204 -15.52 19.58 7.49
C VAL A 204 -16.24 20.12 6.26
N ARG A 205 -17.57 19.98 6.18
CA ARG A 205 -18.36 20.45 5.04
C ARG A 205 -18.26 21.97 4.88
N ASP A 206 -18.35 22.71 5.97
CA ASP A 206 -18.30 24.16 5.95
C ASP A 206 -16.88 24.64 5.57
N ALA A 207 -15.84 24.09 6.18
CA ALA A 207 -14.45 24.37 5.80
C ALA A 207 -14.16 24.02 4.34
N THR A 208 -14.68 22.88 3.87
CA THR A 208 -14.58 22.45 2.46
C THR A 208 -15.29 23.43 1.53
N GLY A 209 -16.49 23.89 1.90
CA GLY A 209 -17.27 24.86 1.15
C GLY A 209 -16.56 26.20 1.02
N ASP A 210 -15.96 26.67 2.11
CA ASP A 210 -15.19 27.92 2.16
C ASP A 210 -13.94 27.83 1.27
N LEU A 211 -13.11 26.79 1.46
CA LEU A 211 -11.90 26.57 0.66
C LEU A 211 -12.22 26.45 -0.84
N LYS A 212 -13.26 25.70 -1.22
CA LYS A 212 -13.72 25.59 -2.62
C LYS A 212 -14.26 26.91 -3.17
N THR A 213 -14.84 27.75 -2.32
CA THR A 213 -15.30 29.08 -2.74
C THR A 213 -14.12 30.00 -3.01
N TRP A 214 -13.10 29.98 -2.16
CA TRP A 214 -11.85 30.70 -2.40
C TRP A 214 -11.12 30.22 -3.66
N ALA A 215 -11.00 28.90 -3.87
CA ALA A 215 -10.40 28.35 -5.08
C ALA A 215 -11.16 28.79 -6.36
N ARG A 216 -12.51 28.81 -6.32
CA ARG A 216 -13.33 29.32 -7.44
C ARG A 216 -13.13 30.81 -7.67
N ARG A 217 -12.99 31.62 -6.61
CA ARG A 217 -12.72 33.06 -6.73
C ARG A 217 -11.34 33.31 -7.31
N ALA A 218 -10.31 32.57 -6.86
CA ALA A 218 -8.96 32.65 -7.42
C ALA A 218 -8.97 32.34 -8.92
N LYS A 219 -9.65 31.27 -9.34
CA LYS A 219 -9.80 30.93 -10.77
C LYS A 219 -10.50 32.02 -11.58
N ARG A 220 -11.49 32.72 -11.01
CA ARG A 220 -12.18 33.85 -11.68
C ARG A 220 -11.32 35.10 -11.75
N ALA A 221 -10.46 35.32 -10.76
CA ALA A 221 -9.54 36.45 -10.71
C ALA A 221 -8.28 36.22 -11.55
N ALA A 222 -7.97 34.98 -11.94
CA ALA A 222 -6.77 34.64 -12.69
C ALA A 222 -6.55 35.52 -13.95
N PRO A 223 -7.54 35.78 -14.82
CA PRO A 223 -7.34 36.63 -16.00
C PRO A 223 -6.98 38.10 -15.69
N LEU A 224 -7.24 38.57 -14.46
CA LEU A 224 -6.89 39.93 -14.02
C LEU A 224 -5.49 40.02 -13.42
N LEU A 225 -4.89 38.87 -13.09
CA LEU A 225 -3.60 38.74 -12.42
C LEU A 225 -2.55 38.06 -13.32
N GLU A 226 -2.99 37.45 -14.42
CA GLU A 226 -2.13 36.99 -15.51
C GLU A 226 -1.55 38.20 -16.23
N VAL A 227 -0.22 38.27 -16.28
CA VAL A 227 0.50 39.27 -17.07
C VAL A 227 0.44 38.82 -18.54
N PRO A 228 -0.11 39.62 -19.47
CA PRO A 228 0.03 39.36 -20.89
C PRO A 228 1.51 39.46 -21.25
N ASP A 229 2.00 38.52 -22.07
CA ASP A 229 3.31 38.48 -22.72
C ASP A 229 4.50 37.89 -21.93
N ALA A 230 4.71 36.59 -22.12
CA ALA A 230 6.06 36.08 -22.36
C ALA A 230 6.14 35.71 -23.86
N PRO A 231 7.12 36.22 -24.63
CA PRO A 231 7.17 36.05 -26.08
C PRO A 231 7.20 34.56 -26.46
N ALA A 232 6.42 34.22 -27.48
CA ALA A 232 6.20 32.86 -27.99
C ALA A 232 7.44 32.23 -28.68
N ASP A 233 8.52 33.00 -28.88
CA ASP A 233 9.67 32.59 -29.70
C ASP A 233 10.84 31.96 -28.93
N VAL A 234 10.68 31.66 -27.64
CA VAL A 234 11.66 30.83 -26.92
C VAL A 234 11.17 29.39 -26.94
N ALA A 235 11.80 28.56 -27.77
CA ALA A 235 11.59 27.12 -27.82
C ALA A 235 11.52 26.52 -26.40
N PRO A 236 10.66 25.51 -26.15
CA PRO A 236 10.47 24.95 -24.81
C PRO A 236 11.77 24.26 -24.37
N SER A 237 12.61 24.98 -23.63
CA SER A 237 13.67 24.36 -22.86
C SER A 237 13.02 23.52 -21.76
N THR A 238 13.43 22.25 -21.69
CA THR A 238 13.12 21.33 -20.60
C THR A 238 13.39 22.01 -19.26
N GLY A 239 12.33 22.30 -18.48
CA GLY A 239 12.47 22.82 -17.11
C GLY A 239 11.69 24.09 -16.75
N ARG A 240 10.77 24.62 -17.58
CA ARG A 240 9.88 25.69 -17.11
C ARG A 240 8.85 25.17 -16.09
N LEU A 241 8.99 25.64 -14.84
CA LEU A 241 8.03 25.50 -13.75
C LEU A 241 6.63 25.96 -14.21
N SER A 242 5.70 25.03 -14.41
CA SER A 242 4.30 25.32 -14.77
C SER A 242 3.51 25.69 -13.51
N ARG A 243 3.89 26.79 -12.86
CA ARG A 243 3.26 27.28 -11.63
C ARG A 243 2.06 28.17 -11.93
N ASP A 244 1.05 28.08 -11.08
CA ASP A 244 -0.14 28.95 -11.12
C ASP A 244 0.16 30.27 -10.38
N THR A 245 0.91 31.16 -11.04
CA THR A 245 1.36 32.45 -10.47
C THR A 245 0.19 33.37 -10.13
N ALA A 246 -0.86 33.37 -10.95
CA ALA A 246 -2.07 34.15 -10.73
C ALA A 246 -2.83 33.71 -9.47
N ARG A 247 -2.97 32.40 -9.25
CA ARG A 247 -3.57 31.86 -8.01
C ARG A 247 -2.71 32.14 -6.78
N ALA A 248 -1.38 32.02 -6.90
CA ALA A 248 -0.48 32.35 -5.80
C ALA A 248 -0.61 33.81 -5.39
N ALA A 249 -0.59 34.74 -6.36
CA ALA A 249 -0.78 36.17 -6.10
C ALA A 249 -2.14 36.47 -5.44
N TYR A 250 -3.22 35.84 -5.93
CA TYR A 250 -4.55 36.00 -5.34
C TYR A 250 -4.59 35.60 -3.85
N PHE A 251 -3.96 34.48 -3.48
CA PHE A 251 -3.91 34.05 -2.08
C PHE A 251 -2.99 34.90 -1.20
N THR A 252 -1.91 35.45 -1.76
CA THR A 252 -1.05 36.41 -1.04
C THR A 252 -1.81 37.70 -0.72
N ILE A 253 -2.62 38.21 -1.65
CA ILE A 253 -3.48 39.39 -1.42
C ILE A 253 -4.56 39.08 -0.36
N ASN A 254 -5.09 37.87 -0.35
CA ASN A 254 -6.18 37.45 0.54
C ASN A 254 -5.68 36.52 1.66
N SER A 255 -4.75 36.98 2.49
CA SER A 255 -4.05 36.15 3.50
C SER A 255 -4.95 35.38 4.49
N HIS A 256 -6.19 35.85 4.71
CA HIS A 256 -7.19 35.25 5.60
C HIS A 256 -8.01 34.10 4.96
N TRP A 257 -7.73 33.72 3.71
CA TRP A 257 -8.50 32.69 2.99
C TRP A 257 -8.50 31.31 3.67
N THR A 258 -7.53 31.05 4.56
CA THR A 258 -7.41 29.80 5.32
C THR A 258 -8.03 29.85 6.73
N ASP A 259 -8.51 31.00 7.20
CA ASP A 259 -8.90 31.18 8.61
C ASP A 259 -10.03 30.23 9.04
N GLY A 260 -11.05 30.06 8.18
CA GLY A 260 -12.14 29.11 8.42
C GLY A 260 -11.65 27.67 8.55
N ALA A 261 -10.71 27.26 7.69
CA ALA A 261 -10.11 25.93 7.74
C ALA A 261 -9.18 25.75 8.95
N ARG A 262 -8.41 26.78 9.34
CA ARG A 262 -7.57 26.76 10.56
C ARG A 262 -8.41 26.62 11.82
N GLN A 263 -9.54 27.34 11.88
CA GLN A 263 -10.46 27.22 13.01
C GLN A 263 -11.10 25.83 13.07
N ALA A 264 -11.46 25.26 11.92
CA ALA A 264 -11.97 23.90 11.82
C ALA A 264 -10.94 22.84 12.28
N LEU A 265 -9.66 23.00 11.92
CA LEU A 265 -8.58 22.14 12.41
C LEU A 265 -8.42 22.22 13.93
N LYS A 266 -8.36 23.45 14.49
CA LYS A 266 -8.27 23.64 15.94
C LYS A 266 -9.43 22.98 16.66
N TYR A 267 -10.64 23.09 16.10
CA TYR A 267 -11.82 22.44 16.64
C TYR A 267 -11.70 20.92 16.61
N ALA A 268 -11.37 20.33 15.46
CA ALA A 268 -11.16 18.89 15.33
C ALA A 268 -10.09 18.37 16.31
N ALA A 269 -8.95 19.04 16.41
CA ALA A 269 -7.90 18.68 17.38
C ALA A 269 -8.39 18.77 18.84
N SER A 270 -9.15 19.80 19.20
CA SER A 270 -9.72 19.93 20.55
C SER A 270 -10.73 18.83 20.87
N LEU A 271 -11.56 18.46 19.90
CA LEU A 271 -12.56 17.40 20.03
C LEU A 271 -11.88 16.04 20.17
N SER A 272 -10.85 15.80 19.38
CA SER A 272 -10.06 14.57 19.45
C SER A 272 -9.51 14.35 20.85
N ARG A 273 -8.82 15.35 21.40
CA ARG A 273 -8.27 15.31 22.77
C ARG A 273 -9.35 15.09 23.82
N TYR A 274 -10.45 15.85 23.73
CA TYR A 274 -11.52 15.78 24.72
C TYR A 274 -12.18 14.39 24.82
N TYR A 275 -12.41 13.73 23.68
CA TYR A 275 -13.04 12.41 23.64
C TYR A 275 -12.04 11.28 23.90
N ALA A 276 -10.79 11.43 23.44
CA ALA A 276 -9.73 10.49 23.79
C ALA A 276 -9.46 10.45 25.30
N ASP A 277 -9.43 11.60 25.98
CA ASP A 277 -9.27 11.68 27.44
C ASP A 277 -10.41 10.97 28.21
N ARG A 278 -11.53 10.63 27.55
CA ARG A 278 -12.67 9.90 28.11
C ARG A 278 -12.78 8.45 27.59
N GLY A 279 -11.84 7.99 26.78
CA GLY A 279 -11.83 6.66 26.18
C GLY A 279 -12.79 6.47 24.99
N ASP A 280 -13.38 7.55 24.46
CA ASP A 280 -14.19 7.48 23.23
C ASP A 280 -13.28 7.66 22.00
N HIS A 281 -12.61 6.58 21.63
CA HIS A 281 -11.64 6.56 20.54
C HIS A 281 -12.28 6.62 19.15
N ASP A 282 -13.58 6.32 19.03
CA ASP A 282 -14.31 6.41 17.75
C ASP A 282 -14.51 7.88 17.36
N VAL A 283 -14.96 8.70 18.31
CA VAL A 283 -15.13 10.15 18.07
C VAL A 283 -13.77 10.83 17.92
N ALA A 284 -12.77 10.43 18.69
CA ALA A 284 -11.41 10.94 18.56
C ALA A 284 -10.80 10.60 17.18
N GLY A 285 -10.91 9.34 16.75
CA GLY A 285 -10.49 8.91 15.42
C GLY A 285 -11.22 9.66 14.30
N ALA A 286 -12.54 9.87 14.45
CA ALA A 286 -13.33 10.66 13.49
C ALA A 286 -12.85 12.12 13.40
N ALA A 287 -12.42 12.71 14.52
CA ALA A 287 -11.88 14.07 14.57
C ALA A 287 -10.52 14.16 13.86
N LEU A 288 -9.64 13.19 14.06
CA LEU A 288 -8.37 13.11 13.33
C LEU A 288 -8.59 12.91 11.82
N HIS A 289 -9.55 12.08 11.43
CA HIS A 289 -9.95 11.92 10.03
C HIS A 289 -10.52 13.22 9.44
N ALA A 290 -11.26 14.01 10.23
CA ALA A 290 -11.72 15.33 9.81
C ALA A 290 -10.54 16.28 9.51
N MET A 291 -9.46 16.24 10.29
CA MET A 291 -8.24 17.01 10.01
C MET A 291 -7.59 16.63 8.67
N VAL A 292 -7.52 15.32 8.37
CA VAL A 292 -7.02 14.80 7.09
C VAL A 292 -7.90 15.28 5.93
N ALA A 293 -9.22 15.20 6.07
CA ALA A 293 -10.18 15.63 5.04
C ALA A 293 -10.10 17.12 4.73
N ILE A 294 -9.92 17.98 5.75
CA ILE A 294 -9.72 19.42 5.56
C ILE A 294 -8.41 19.67 4.80
N ASN A 295 -7.33 18.95 5.16
CA ASN A 295 -6.05 19.05 4.47
C ASN A 295 -6.15 18.64 2.99
N ALA A 296 -6.93 17.61 2.65
CA ALA A 296 -7.12 17.19 1.28
C ALA A 296 -7.71 18.31 0.40
N VAL A 297 -8.72 19.01 0.91
CA VAL A 297 -9.33 20.15 0.22
C VAL A 297 -8.40 21.37 0.20
N TYR A 298 -7.60 21.57 1.24
CA TYR A 298 -6.59 22.63 1.26
C TYR A 298 -5.54 22.44 0.15
N VAL A 299 -4.99 21.23 0.03
CA VAL A 299 -4.03 20.88 -1.03
C VAL A 299 -4.67 21.06 -2.42
N GLU A 300 -5.91 20.64 -2.61
CA GLU A 300 -6.67 20.85 -3.86
C GLU A 300 -6.87 22.36 -4.16
N ALA A 301 -7.19 23.16 -3.14
CA ALA A 301 -7.40 24.60 -3.29
C ALA A 301 -6.11 25.34 -3.67
N LYS A 302 -4.98 25.03 -3.01
CA LYS A 302 -3.66 25.56 -3.41
C LYS A 302 -3.29 25.11 -4.82
N GLY A 303 -3.46 23.85 -5.17
CA GLY A 303 -3.02 23.33 -6.47
C GLY A 303 -1.52 23.56 -6.67
N ARG A 304 -1.10 24.06 -7.85
CA ARG A 304 0.32 24.25 -8.24
C ARG A 304 1.01 25.48 -7.63
N THR A 305 0.61 25.90 -6.45
CA THR A 305 1.17 27.09 -5.75
C THR A 305 2.10 26.71 -4.60
N PHE A 306 2.49 25.45 -4.47
CA PHE A 306 3.51 25.02 -3.51
C PHE A 306 4.91 25.27 -4.06
N TYR A 307 5.84 25.62 -3.17
CA TYR A 307 7.24 25.82 -3.51
C TYR A 307 8.08 24.67 -2.98
N PRO A 308 8.92 24.04 -3.83
CA PRO A 308 9.92 23.09 -3.35
C PRO A 308 11.01 23.85 -2.57
N THR A 309 11.69 23.15 -1.67
CA THR A 309 12.86 23.69 -0.99
C THR A 309 13.99 23.82 -2.01
N ILE A 310 14.53 25.02 -2.18
CA ILE A 310 15.69 25.25 -3.05
C ILE A 310 16.93 25.32 -2.14
N PRO A 311 17.96 24.48 -2.31
CA PRO A 311 19.12 24.41 -1.41
C PRO A 311 19.90 25.72 -1.21
N PHE A 312 19.68 26.73 -2.05
CA PHE A 312 20.44 27.98 -2.08
C PHE A 312 19.62 29.25 -1.79
N PHE A 313 18.30 29.13 -1.63
CA PHE A 313 17.42 30.26 -1.27
C PHE A 313 16.65 29.91 0.00
N GLY A 314 16.52 30.87 0.92
CA GLY A 314 15.95 30.65 2.25
C GLY A 314 14.55 30.01 2.24
N PRO A 315 14.14 29.40 3.38
CA PRO A 315 12.93 28.58 3.48
C PRO A 315 11.60 29.35 3.31
N ASP A 316 11.63 30.68 3.20
CA ASP A 316 10.47 31.58 3.36
C ASP A 316 9.24 31.21 2.52
N LEU A 317 9.44 30.73 1.28
CA LEU A 317 8.32 30.32 0.40
C LEU A 317 7.99 28.82 0.47
N SER A 318 8.92 27.99 0.93
CA SER A 318 8.75 26.53 1.04
C SER A 318 7.97 26.11 2.27
N THR A 319 7.94 26.96 3.32
CA THR A 319 7.16 26.70 4.52
C THR A 319 5.68 27.00 4.32
N ASP A 320 4.83 26.13 4.86
CA ASP A 320 3.38 26.32 4.84
C ASP A 320 2.82 26.28 6.27
N ALA A 321 2.33 27.43 6.73
CA ALA A 321 1.83 27.58 8.10
C ALA A 321 0.62 26.68 8.40
N PHE A 322 -0.20 26.35 7.40
CA PHE A 322 -1.38 25.50 7.58
C PHE A 322 -0.98 24.03 7.77
N ILE A 323 -0.03 23.55 6.95
CA ILE A 323 0.54 22.21 7.05
C ILE A 323 1.30 22.07 8.37
N ASN A 324 2.16 23.04 8.72
CA ASN A 324 2.92 23.02 9.97
C ASN A 324 1.99 22.98 11.19
N ALA A 325 0.91 23.78 11.20
CA ALA A 325 -0.07 23.74 12.27
C ALA A 325 -0.76 22.37 12.39
N THR A 326 -1.09 21.74 11.26
CA THR A 326 -1.68 20.38 11.25
C THR A 326 -0.73 19.37 11.88
N LEU A 327 0.53 19.33 11.41
CA LEU A 327 1.54 18.40 11.90
C LEU A 327 1.84 18.62 13.39
N GLU A 328 1.89 19.87 13.83
CA GLU A 328 2.08 20.22 15.24
C GLU A 328 0.90 19.78 16.12
N HIS A 329 -0.35 19.93 15.66
CA HIS A 329 -1.51 19.41 16.37
C HIS A 329 -1.43 17.89 16.56
N LEU A 330 -1.08 17.16 15.50
CA LEU A 330 -0.91 15.70 15.53
C LEU A 330 0.26 15.30 16.44
N ARG A 331 1.39 16.02 16.38
CA ARG A 331 2.56 15.76 17.24
C ARG A 331 2.23 15.91 18.71
N VAL A 332 1.60 17.02 19.09
CA VAL A 332 1.21 17.29 20.48
C VAL A 332 0.21 16.24 20.97
N GLU A 333 -0.72 15.83 20.12
CA GLU A 333 -1.69 14.79 20.46
C GLU A 333 -1.06 13.42 20.66
N CYS A 334 -0.15 13.02 19.76
CA CYS A 334 0.58 11.77 19.89
C CYS A 334 1.39 11.75 21.20
N ARG A 335 2.12 12.84 21.52
CA ARG A 335 2.89 12.91 22.76
C ARG A 335 2.03 12.79 24.01
N ALA A 336 0.85 13.41 24.01
CA ALA A 336 -0.09 13.28 25.11
C ALA A 336 -0.59 11.83 25.25
N ALA A 337 -0.90 11.16 24.14
CA ALA A 337 -1.32 9.76 24.13
C ALA A 337 -0.20 8.81 24.62
N VAL A 338 1.04 9.00 24.14
CA VAL A 338 2.22 8.24 24.57
C VAL A 338 2.50 8.43 26.06
N ALA A 339 2.37 9.66 26.58
CA ALA A 339 2.55 9.94 28.01
C ALA A 339 1.51 9.21 28.89
N ARG A 340 0.30 8.98 28.38
CA ARG A 340 -0.76 8.22 29.06
C ARG A 340 -0.69 6.71 28.85
N GLY A 341 0.06 6.25 27.85
CA GLY A 341 0.03 4.87 27.39
C GLY A 341 -1.29 4.46 26.73
N ASP A 342 -1.94 5.40 26.05
CA ASP A 342 -3.21 5.18 25.35
C ASP A 342 -2.95 4.64 23.93
N GLU A 343 -2.85 3.32 23.81
CA GLU A 343 -2.52 2.64 22.56
C GLU A 343 -3.49 2.97 21.42
N ALA A 344 -4.80 3.01 21.70
CA ALA A 344 -5.83 3.29 20.70
C ALA A 344 -5.70 4.71 20.14
N GLN A 345 -5.44 5.71 21.00
CA GLN A 345 -5.21 7.07 20.53
C GLN A 345 -3.88 7.21 19.78
N ILE A 346 -2.81 6.53 20.21
CA ILE A 346 -1.52 6.53 19.49
C ILE A 346 -1.72 5.99 18.07
N GLU A 347 -2.39 4.84 17.93
CA GLU A 347 -2.67 4.24 16.62
C GLU A 347 -3.50 5.18 15.72
N ASN A 348 -4.56 5.78 16.25
CA ASN A 348 -5.38 6.73 15.50
C ASN A 348 -4.56 7.94 15.04
N THR A 349 -3.65 8.42 15.87
CA THR A 349 -2.76 9.52 15.53
C THR A 349 -1.73 9.12 14.47
N PHE A 350 -1.16 7.90 14.54
CA PHE A 350 -0.29 7.36 13.49
C PHE A 350 -1.02 7.24 12.16
N ARG A 351 -2.26 6.72 12.15
CA ARG A 351 -3.09 6.64 10.93
C ARG A 351 -3.32 8.02 10.32
N ALA A 352 -3.56 9.03 11.15
CA ALA A 352 -3.75 10.41 10.69
C ALA A 352 -2.46 11.01 10.11
N MET A 353 -1.31 10.84 10.79
CA MET A 353 -0.01 11.28 10.28
C MET A 353 0.35 10.60 8.96
N ALA A 354 0.16 9.28 8.86
CA ALA A 354 0.38 8.50 7.65
C ALA A 354 -0.53 8.95 6.50
N ALA A 355 -1.82 9.19 6.78
CA ALA A 355 -2.77 9.68 5.78
C ALA A 355 -2.41 11.09 5.29
N VAL A 356 -1.94 11.97 6.17
CA VAL A 356 -1.43 13.29 5.79
C VAL A 356 -0.16 13.19 4.95
N ALA A 357 0.80 12.33 5.33
CA ALA A 357 2.00 12.08 4.53
C ALA A 357 1.65 11.56 3.13
N ALA A 358 0.76 10.56 3.05
CA ALA A 358 0.27 10.01 1.79
C ALA A 358 -0.48 11.04 0.92
N LEU A 359 -1.20 11.98 1.54
CA LEU A 359 -1.83 13.10 0.85
C LEU A 359 -0.78 14.08 0.31
N TYR A 360 0.27 14.38 1.07
CA TYR A 360 1.29 15.34 0.66
C TYR A 360 2.24 14.83 -0.41
N VAL A 361 2.41 13.50 -0.56
CA VAL A 361 3.06 12.91 -1.74
C VAL A 361 2.37 13.33 -3.05
N GLN A 362 1.07 13.65 -2.98
CA GLN A 362 0.27 14.04 -4.15
C GLN A 362 0.35 15.53 -4.49
N ILE A 363 1.12 16.31 -3.73
CA ILE A 363 1.28 17.74 -3.99
C ILE A 363 2.02 17.94 -5.32
N ASP A 364 1.42 18.74 -6.19
CA ASP A 364 2.00 19.18 -7.45
C ASP A 364 2.76 20.50 -7.23
N TYR A 365 4.08 20.44 -7.30
CA TYR A 365 4.98 21.60 -7.15
C TYR A 365 5.22 22.34 -8.47
N GLY A 366 4.56 21.92 -9.57
CA GLY A 366 4.74 22.49 -10.90
C GLY A 366 6.07 22.10 -11.58
N SER A 367 6.79 21.11 -11.03
CA SER A 367 7.96 20.47 -11.62
C SER A 367 7.93 18.97 -11.32
N GLU A 368 8.28 18.16 -12.31
CA GLU A 368 8.43 16.71 -12.17
C GLU A 368 9.65 16.31 -11.33
N THR A 369 10.66 17.18 -11.24
CA THR A 369 11.90 16.93 -10.47
C THR A 369 11.91 17.58 -9.08
N ALA A 370 10.80 18.19 -8.67
CA ALA A 370 10.71 18.85 -7.37
C ALA A 370 10.57 17.83 -6.24
N THR A 371 11.42 17.95 -5.22
CA THR A 371 11.31 17.17 -3.98
C THR A 371 9.97 17.42 -3.30
N LYS A 372 9.33 16.37 -2.79
CA LYS A 372 8.06 16.48 -2.07
C LYS A 372 8.30 16.86 -0.62
N PHE A 373 8.87 18.05 -0.40
CA PHE A 373 9.25 18.55 0.92
C PHE A 373 8.19 18.33 2.02
N HIS A 374 6.93 18.70 1.76
CA HIS A 374 5.86 18.54 2.75
C HIS A 374 5.55 17.07 3.08
N ALA A 375 5.71 16.16 2.11
CA ALA A 375 5.56 14.72 2.34
C ALA A 375 6.70 14.19 3.21
N MET A 376 7.94 14.59 2.92
CA MET A 376 9.11 14.26 3.76
C MET A 376 8.94 14.77 5.18
N LEU A 377 8.46 16.01 5.35
CA LEU A 377 8.18 16.59 6.65
C LEU A 377 7.15 15.76 7.43
N ALA A 378 6.00 15.46 6.83
CA ALA A 378 4.97 14.65 7.47
C ALA A 378 5.43 13.21 7.78
N ALA A 379 6.21 12.60 6.89
CA ALA A 379 6.84 11.30 7.10
C ALA A 379 7.84 11.34 8.27
N GLY A 380 8.61 12.42 8.41
CA GLY A 380 9.51 12.64 9.56
C GLY A 380 8.74 12.71 10.89
N TYR A 381 7.62 13.43 10.92
CA TYR A 381 6.75 13.48 12.11
C TYR A 381 6.21 12.09 12.50
N LEU A 382 5.79 11.28 11.52
CA LEU A 382 5.38 9.90 11.76
C LEU A 382 6.53 9.06 12.31
N ALA A 383 7.70 9.11 11.68
CA ALA A 383 8.88 8.35 12.10
C ALA A 383 9.32 8.70 13.52
N ASP A 384 9.32 9.99 13.86
CA ASP A 384 9.66 10.47 15.19
C ASP A 384 8.64 10.02 16.24
N ALA A 385 7.34 10.04 15.89
CA ALA A 385 6.27 9.60 16.77
C ALA A 385 6.36 8.09 17.05
N VAL A 386 6.62 7.26 16.03
CA VAL A 386 6.84 5.80 16.21
C VAL A 386 8.08 5.53 17.07
N ARG A 387 9.17 6.27 16.84
CA ARG A 387 10.40 6.16 17.63
C ARG A 387 10.19 6.51 19.10
N GLU A 388 9.30 7.46 19.42
CA GLU A 388 8.96 7.83 20.81
C GLU A 388 8.31 6.65 21.56
N VAL A 389 7.49 5.84 20.87
CA VAL A 389 6.82 4.66 21.43
C VAL A 389 7.78 3.52 21.76
N VAL A 390 8.88 3.35 21.00
CA VAL A 390 9.88 2.28 21.22
C VAL A 390 10.39 2.25 22.67
N THR A 391 10.45 3.42 23.33
CA THR A 391 10.90 3.52 24.73
C THR A 391 9.87 3.07 25.77
N ARG A 392 8.63 2.76 25.35
CA ARG A 392 7.48 2.45 26.22
C ARG A 392 7.05 0.98 26.20
N SER A 393 7.70 0.12 25.41
CA SER A 393 7.39 -1.31 25.30
C SER A 393 5.94 -1.60 24.89
N MET A 394 5.47 -0.96 23.82
CA MET A 394 4.13 -1.17 23.24
C MET A 394 4.26 -1.84 21.87
N PRO A 395 4.57 -3.15 21.81
CA PRO A 395 4.96 -3.81 20.58
C PRO A 395 3.89 -3.79 19.49
N ASP A 396 2.60 -3.88 19.84
CA ASP A 396 1.51 -3.85 18.86
C ASP A 396 1.38 -2.49 18.18
N VAL A 397 1.49 -1.42 18.97
CA VAL A 397 1.50 -0.04 18.49
C VAL A 397 2.74 0.24 17.63
N GLU A 398 3.91 -0.25 18.05
CA GLU A 398 5.16 -0.14 17.27
C GLU A 398 5.04 -0.87 15.93
N MET A 399 4.53 -2.11 15.92
CA MET A 399 4.28 -2.88 14.70
C MET A 399 3.31 -2.14 13.78
N GLN A 400 2.23 -1.56 14.33
CA GLN A 400 1.28 -0.80 13.53
C GLN A 400 1.90 0.50 12.97
N GLY A 401 2.70 1.20 13.75
CA GLY A 401 3.47 2.37 13.31
C GLY A 401 4.42 2.04 12.16
N VAL A 402 5.19 0.95 12.29
CA VAL A 402 6.10 0.45 11.25
C VAL A 402 5.34 0.06 9.97
N ARG A 403 4.18 -0.61 10.08
CA ARG A 403 3.33 -0.92 8.90
C ARG A 403 2.89 0.35 8.17
N LEU A 404 2.46 1.37 8.91
CA LEU A 404 2.05 2.66 8.33
C LEU A 404 3.22 3.40 7.67
N MET A 405 4.41 3.38 8.26
CA MET A 405 5.62 3.91 7.62
C MET A 405 5.92 3.16 6.31
N GLY A 406 5.84 1.82 6.33
CA GLY A 406 6.01 0.99 5.15
C GLY A 406 4.98 1.27 4.04
N ASP A 407 3.71 1.50 4.40
CA ASP A 407 2.64 1.83 3.46
C ASP A 407 2.86 3.21 2.81
N VAL A 408 3.37 4.21 3.55
CA VAL A 408 3.74 5.52 2.99
C VAL A 408 4.93 5.38 2.04
N SER A 409 5.97 4.62 2.40
CA SER A 409 7.11 4.33 1.51
C SER A 409 6.67 3.61 0.23
N LEU A 410 5.75 2.65 0.35
CA LEU A 410 5.17 1.92 -0.76
C LEU A 410 4.44 2.85 -1.74
N LEU A 411 3.60 3.75 -1.22
CA LEU A 411 2.88 4.72 -2.03
C LEU A 411 3.84 5.68 -2.77
N ALA A 412 4.90 6.12 -2.09
CA ALA A 412 5.93 6.97 -2.69
C ALA A 412 6.66 6.26 -3.83
N ALA A 413 7.08 5.00 -3.62
CA ALA A 413 7.70 4.16 -4.64
C ALA A 413 6.80 3.92 -5.86
N GLN A 414 5.50 3.64 -5.66
CA GLN A 414 4.53 3.45 -6.74
C GLN A 414 4.32 4.70 -7.61
N ARG A 415 4.63 5.89 -7.07
CA ARG A 415 4.50 7.17 -7.79
C ARG A 415 5.83 7.66 -8.39
N GLY A 416 6.92 6.92 -8.20
CA GLY A 416 8.25 7.35 -8.63
C GLY A 416 8.85 8.46 -7.77
N GLU A 417 8.31 8.71 -6.57
CA GLU A 417 8.78 9.71 -5.62
C GLU A 417 9.70 9.03 -4.60
N VAL A 418 10.93 8.75 -5.06
CA VAL A 418 11.81 7.73 -4.48
C VAL A 418 12.51 8.20 -3.20
N THR A 419 12.78 9.50 -3.08
CA THR A 419 13.53 10.09 -1.97
C THR A 419 12.72 10.07 -0.66
N GLU A 420 11.42 10.30 -0.76
CA GLU A 420 10.48 10.40 0.35
C GLU A 420 10.32 9.06 1.06
N GLY A 421 10.13 7.99 0.30
CA GLY A 421 9.96 6.64 0.84
C GLY A 421 11.24 6.09 1.47
N THR A 422 12.39 6.56 1.02
CA THR A 422 13.72 6.10 1.47
C THR A 422 14.02 6.47 2.93
N GLN A 423 13.68 7.69 3.35
CA GLN A 423 13.94 8.13 4.74
C GLN A 423 13.19 7.28 5.77
N LEU A 424 11.93 6.94 5.45
CA LEU A 424 11.12 6.06 6.30
C LEU A 424 11.72 4.65 6.40
N VAL A 425 12.23 4.10 5.29
CA VAL A 425 12.91 2.79 5.28
C VAL A 425 14.13 2.79 6.22
N LEU A 426 14.97 3.81 6.15
CA LEU A 426 16.12 3.93 7.05
C LEU A 426 15.68 4.02 8.52
N LYS A 427 14.60 4.75 8.81
CA LYS A 427 14.03 4.85 10.16
C LYS A 427 13.41 3.54 10.65
N ILE A 428 12.77 2.76 9.79
CA ILE A 428 12.33 1.39 10.12
C ILE A 428 13.55 0.53 10.54
N GLY A 429 14.70 0.69 9.88
CA GLY A 429 15.94 0.00 10.25
C GLY A 429 16.53 0.45 11.59
N GLU A 430 16.39 1.72 11.96
CA GLU A 430 16.73 2.21 13.31
C GLU A 430 15.80 1.60 14.37
N ILE A 431 14.48 1.61 14.14
CA ILE A 431 13.47 1.04 15.04
C ILE A 431 13.71 -0.45 15.25
N ALA A 432 13.95 -1.22 14.18
CA ALA A 432 14.21 -2.65 14.25
C ALA A 432 15.44 -2.98 15.12
N ARG A 433 16.51 -2.19 14.99
CA ARG A 433 17.73 -2.37 15.81
C ARG A 433 17.51 -1.98 17.27
N ALA A 434 16.69 -0.97 17.53
CA ALA A 434 16.33 -0.57 18.89
C ALA A 434 15.43 -1.60 19.60
N ALA A 435 14.57 -2.30 18.85
CA ALA A 435 13.68 -3.35 19.37
C ALA A 435 14.39 -4.69 19.64
N LEU A 436 15.54 -4.94 18.99
CA LEU A 436 16.23 -6.23 19.05
C LEU A 436 16.65 -6.69 20.49
N PRO A 437 17.18 -5.82 21.37
CA PRO A 437 17.66 -6.25 22.69
C PRO A 437 16.54 -6.61 23.69
N ALA A 438 15.33 -6.09 23.50
CA ALA A 438 14.25 -6.20 24.50
C ALA A 438 13.26 -7.31 24.16
N ASP A 439 13.11 -8.28 25.07
CA ASP A 439 12.25 -9.46 24.85
C ASP A 439 10.81 -9.10 24.48
N ALA A 440 10.27 -8.04 25.10
CA ALA A 440 8.91 -7.56 24.88
C ALA A 440 8.66 -7.00 23.46
N THR A 441 9.70 -6.50 22.78
CA THR A 441 9.57 -5.85 21.45
C THR A 441 10.23 -6.63 20.33
N ARG A 442 10.77 -7.83 20.60
CA ARG A 442 11.36 -8.72 19.58
C ARG A 442 10.44 -9.01 18.38
N ALA A 443 9.12 -9.09 18.60
CA ALA A 443 8.14 -9.31 17.53
C ALA A 443 8.06 -8.15 16.50
N VAL A 444 8.59 -6.97 16.83
CA VAL A 444 8.66 -5.82 15.92
C VAL A 444 9.68 -6.06 14.79
N VAL A 445 10.77 -6.78 15.06
CA VAL A 445 11.84 -7.07 14.08
C VAL A 445 11.33 -7.73 12.80
N PRO A 446 10.60 -8.87 12.83
CA PRO A 446 10.07 -9.48 11.61
C PRO A 446 9.05 -8.56 10.91
N THR A 447 8.31 -7.73 11.64
CA THR A 447 7.41 -6.73 11.02
C THR A 447 8.19 -5.68 10.22
N CYS A 448 9.33 -5.20 10.74
CA CYS A 448 10.24 -4.31 10.01
C CYS A 448 10.80 -4.99 8.75
N VAL A 449 11.28 -6.24 8.86
CA VAL A 449 11.82 -7.01 7.74
C VAL A 449 10.76 -7.27 6.67
N GLN A 450 9.51 -7.49 7.08
CA GLN A 450 8.38 -7.60 6.15
C GLN A 450 8.16 -6.28 5.39
N GLN A 451 8.30 -5.12 6.04
CA GLN A 451 8.20 -3.84 5.32
C GLN A 451 9.34 -3.66 4.32
N PHE A 452 10.57 -4.09 4.64
CA PHE A 452 11.67 -4.07 3.67
C PHE A 452 11.37 -4.94 2.45
N ALA A 453 10.83 -6.15 2.64
CA ALA A 453 10.43 -7.02 1.54
C ALA A 453 9.34 -6.38 0.67
N ARG A 454 8.32 -5.77 1.29
CA ARG A 454 7.22 -5.08 0.57
C ARG A 454 7.74 -3.88 -0.23
N VAL A 455 8.58 -3.04 0.36
CA VAL A 455 9.16 -1.87 -0.31
C VAL A 455 10.12 -2.29 -1.42
N SER A 456 10.98 -3.29 -1.20
CA SER A 456 11.83 -3.87 -2.27
C SER A 456 10.98 -4.30 -3.46
N MET A 457 9.92 -5.10 -3.26
CA MET A 457 9.06 -5.52 -4.37
C MET A 457 8.38 -4.38 -5.11
N ALA A 458 8.02 -3.30 -4.41
CA ALA A 458 7.43 -2.13 -5.04
C ALA A 458 8.43 -1.38 -5.93
N LEU A 459 9.67 -1.22 -5.45
CA LEU A 459 10.76 -0.61 -6.22
C LEU A 459 11.10 -1.45 -7.45
N LEU A 460 11.11 -2.78 -7.31
CA LEU A 460 11.35 -3.70 -8.44
C LEU A 460 10.25 -3.64 -9.52
N ARG A 461 9.02 -3.24 -9.16
CA ARG A 461 7.88 -3.09 -10.08
C ARG A 461 7.68 -1.66 -10.57
N ALA A 462 8.46 -0.70 -10.07
CA ALA A 462 8.27 0.70 -10.42
C ALA A 462 8.55 0.93 -11.91
N GLU A 463 7.75 1.80 -12.53
CA GLU A 463 7.89 2.10 -13.97
C GLU A 463 9.10 3.00 -14.27
N SER A 464 9.62 3.72 -13.27
CA SER A 464 10.80 4.55 -13.43
C SER A 464 12.09 3.73 -13.22
N PRO A 465 13.10 3.87 -14.11
CA PRO A 465 14.37 3.15 -14.01
C PRO A 465 15.36 3.78 -13.01
N ASP A 466 15.13 5.02 -12.55
CA ASP A 466 16.01 5.68 -11.57
C ASP A 466 15.62 5.31 -10.13
N MET A 467 15.73 4.03 -9.81
CA MET A 467 15.41 3.46 -8.49
C MET A 467 16.64 3.13 -7.66
N ARG A 468 17.84 3.36 -8.21
CA ARG A 468 19.12 2.90 -7.63
C ARG A 468 19.30 3.37 -6.18
N PHE A 469 18.99 4.63 -5.91
CA PHE A 469 19.12 5.19 -4.57
C PHE A 469 18.19 4.51 -3.55
N ALA A 470 16.88 4.38 -3.82
CA ALA A 470 15.98 3.70 -2.87
C ALA A 470 16.27 2.21 -2.72
N ILE A 471 16.60 1.52 -3.82
CA ILE A 471 16.97 0.11 -3.79
C ILE A 471 18.16 -0.07 -2.83
N ARG A 472 19.18 0.77 -2.97
CA ARG A 472 20.33 0.79 -2.09
C ARG A 472 19.96 1.07 -0.63
N SER A 473 19.07 2.02 -0.37
CA SER A 473 18.72 2.37 1.01
C SER A 473 17.94 1.29 1.75
N VAL A 474 17.15 0.45 1.07
CA VAL A 474 16.57 -0.75 1.70
C VAL A 474 17.67 -1.69 2.19
N ARG A 475 18.71 -1.91 1.37
CA ARG A 475 19.86 -2.73 1.75
C ARG A 475 20.68 -2.09 2.88
N GLU A 476 20.89 -0.77 2.85
CA GLU A 476 21.58 -0.03 3.92
C GLU A 476 20.84 -0.11 5.26
N ALA A 477 19.52 -0.26 5.26
CA ALA A 477 18.73 -0.52 6.47
C ALA A 477 18.79 -2.01 6.89
N LEU A 478 18.66 -2.94 5.94
CA LEU A 478 18.51 -4.37 6.18
C LEU A 478 19.82 -5.05 6.60
N VAL A 479 20.95 -4.76 5.93
CA VAL A 479 22.22 -5.48 6.16
C VAL A 479 22.75 -5.25 7.59
N PRO A 480 22.78 -4.01 8.13
CA PRO A 480 23.17 -3.79 9.51
C PRO A 480 22.22 -4.45 10.52
N LEU A 481 20.91 -4.50 10.21
CA LEU A 481 19.94 -5.21 11.03
C LEU A 481 20.24 -6.72 11.04
N ALA A 482 20.47 -7.34 9.87
CA ALA A 482 20.78 -8.75 9.77
C ALA A 482 22.08 -9.11 10.50
N ALA A 483 23.11 -8.26 10.40
CA ALA A 483 24.34 -8.42 11.18
C ALA A 483 24.10 -8.31 12.70
N ALA A 484 23.23 -7.38 13.13
CA ALA A 484 22.86 -7.24 14.54
C ALA A 484 22.06 -8.45 15.05
N VAL A 485 21.15 -8.99 14.23
CA VAL A 485 20.40 -10.22 14.54
C VAL A 485 21.37 -11.38 14.73
N LEU A 486 22.32 -11.59 13.81
CA LEU A 486 23.34 -12.65 13.90
C LEU A 486 24.30 -12.50 15.09
N ALA A 487 24.35 -11.33 15.72
CA ALA A 487 25.13 -11.13 16.95
C ALA A 487 24.41 -11.63 18.20
N GLN A 488 23.09 -11.87 18.12
CA GLN A 488 22.31 -12.47 19.21
C GLN A 488 22.58 -13.98 19.31
N PRO A 489 22.36 -14.60 20.48
CA PRO A 489 22.45 -16.04 20.61
C PRO A 489 21.35 -16.71 19.78
N ASP A 490 21.73 -17.67 18.93
CA ASP A 490 20.79 -18.54 18.23
C ASP A 490 20.59 -19.83 19.03
N ALA A 491 19.35 -20.31 19.06
CA ALA A 491 19.06 -21.68 19.47
C ALA A 491 18.70 -22.47 18.21
N PRO A 492 19.51 -23.47 17.78
CA PRO A 492 19.31 -24.16 16.49
C PRO A 492 17.90 -24.73 16.27
N VAL A 493 17.23 -25.14 17.35
CA VAL A 493 15.86 -25.66 17.32
C VAL A 493 14.82 -24.56 17.10
N MET A 494 15.06 -23.36 17.64
CA MET A 494 14.12 -22.24 17.54
C MET A 494 14.33 -21.43 16.25
N ASN A 495 15.49 -21.56 15.58
CA ASN A 495 15.87 -20.80 14.39
C ASN A 495 15.49 -19.32 14.52
N VAL A 496 15.96 -18.68 15.60
CA VAL A 496 15.54 -17.32 15.96
C VAL A 496 15.95 -16.35 14.86
N HIS A 497 17.17 -16.53 14.33
CA HIS A 497 17.66 -15.75 13.20
C HIS A 497 16.76 -15.84 11.96
N GLY A 498 16.38 -17.06 11.55
CA GLY A 498 15.46 -17.28 10.42
C GLY A 498 14.05 -16.72 10.69
N SER A 499 13.56 -16.79 11.93
CA SER A 499 12.25 -16.23 12.29
C SER A 499 12.18 -14.71 12.12
N TYR A 500 13.27 -13.98 12.43
CA TYR A 500 13.33 -12.53 12.30
C TYR A 500 13.56 -12.08 10.86
N LEU A 501 14.47 -12.76 10.15
CA LEU A 501 14.91 -12.37 8.82
C LEU A 501 14.11 -13.04 7.69
N GLY A 502 13.25 -13.99 8.06
CA GLY A 502 12.50 -14.83 7.15
C GLY A 502 11.61 -14.09 6.15
N PRO A 503 10.93 -12.97 6.47
CA PRO A 503 10.14 -12.25 5.48
C PRO A 503 10.95 -11.79 4.25
N TYR A 504 12.26 -11.60 4.39
CA TYR A 504 13.15 -11.21 3.29
C TYR A 504 13.95 -12.40 2.72
N PHE A 505 14.53 -13.22 3.59
CA PHE A 505 15.49 -14.26 3.19
C PHE A 505 14.92 -15.69 3.17
N SER A 506 13.80 -15.96 3.86
CA SER A 506 13.30 -17.33 3.94
C SER A 506 12.71 -17.81 2.61
N SER A 507 13.08 -19.04 2.26
CA SER A 507 12.59 -19.74 1.08
C SER A 507 11.29 -20.51 1.32
N THR A 508 10.86 -20.67 2.58
CA THR A 508 9.64 -21.39 2.95
C THR A 508 8.42 -20.47 3.08
N SER A 509 8.64 -19.16 3.17
CA SER A 509 7.56 -18.18 3.23
C SER A 509 6.93 -17.94 1.84
N THR A 510 5.68 -18.36 1.68
CA THR A 510 4.89 -18.12 0.45
C THR A 510 4.59 -16.64 0.21
N GLN A 511 4.71 -15.81 1.25
CA GLN A 511 4.51 -14.35 1.20
C GLN A 511 5.83 -13.57 1.30
N GLY A 512 6.97 -14.26 1.35
CA GLY A 512 8.29 -13.62 1.43
C GLY A 512 8.72 -12.95 0.12
N LEU A 513 9.83 -12.21 0.19
CA LEU A 513 10.41 -11.54 -0.97
C LEU A 513 10.70 -12.52 -2.12
N ARG A 514 11.33 -13.66 -1.81
CA ARG A 514 11.70 -14.66 -2.83
C ARG A 514 10.49 -15.17 -3.61
N ALA A 515 9.42 -15.57 -2.93
CA ALA A 515 8.20 -16.05 -3.57
C ALA A 515 7.58 -14.96 -4.47
N SER A 516 7.57 -13.72 -3.99
CA SER A 516 7.08 -12.57 -4.75
C SER A 516 7.96 -12.24 -5.98
N LEU A 517 9.28 -12.43 -5.86
CA LEU A 517 10.24 -12.23 -6.94
C LEU A 517 10.11 -13.32 -8.01
N VAL A 518 9.94 -14.59 -7.64
CA VAL A 518 9.67 -15.68 -8.58
C VAL A 518 8.36 -15.43 -9.34
N ALA A 519 7.30 -15.02 -8.63
CA ALA A 519 6.03 -14.68 -9.27
C ALA A 519 6.16 -13.51 -10.25
N LEU A 520 6.92 -12.47 -9.89
CA LEU A 520 7.24 -11.35 -10.80
C LEU A 520 8.10 -11.82 -11.98
N GLY A 521 9.11 -12.65 -11.75
CA GLY A 521 9.97 -13.22 -12.78
C GLY A 521 9.17 -13.96 -13.86
N ASN A 522 8.25 -14.82 -13.44
CA ASN A 522 7.36 -15.54 -14.36
C ASN A 522 6.47 -14.58 -15.19
N GLN A 523 5.93 -13.52 -14.57
CA GLN A 523 5.14 -12.51 -15.29
C GLN A 523 5.98 -11.76 -16.34
N LEU A 524 7.25 -11.48 -16.03
CA LEU A 524 8.17 -10.78 -16.94
C LEU A 524 8.66 -11.66 -18.09
N LEU A 525 8.78 -12.97 -17.88
CA LEU A 525 9.10 -13.94 -18.94
C LEU A 525 8.00 -14.00 -20.01
N ASP A 526 6.74 -13.88 -19.60
CA ASP A 526 5.57 -13.88 -20.49
C ASP A 526 5.31 -12.52 -21.16
N ALA A 527 6.03 -11.47 -20.76
CA ALA A 527 5.82 -10.12 -21.27
C ALA A 527 6.33 -9.94 -22.71
N ASN A 528 5.64 -9.08 -23.47
CA ASN A 528 6.05 -8.76 -24.83
C ASN A 528 7.40 -8.01 -24.85
N ALA A 529 8.23 -8.27 -25.87
CA ALA A 529 9.55 -7.66 -26.04
C ALA A 529 9.53 -6.12 -26.05
N GLU A 530 8.43 -5.51 -26.49
CA GLU A 530 8.24 -4.05 -26.54
C GLU A 530 7.57 -3.46 -25.28
N ASP A 531 7.29 -4.25 -24.24
CA ASP A 531 6.65 -3.74 -23.03
C ASP A 531 7.62 -2.85 -22.21
N PRO A 532 7.38 -1.52 -22.14
CA PRO A 532 8.27 -0.62 -21.42
C PRO A 532 8.27 -0.87 -19.90
N ARG A 533 7.17 -1.40 -19.34
CA ARG A 533 7.07 -1.71 -17.91
C ARG A 533 7.89 -2.93 -17.55
N ALA A 534 7.87 -3.94 -18.41
CA ALA A 534 8.68 -5.14 -18.25
C ALA A 534 10.17 -4.78 -18.32
N ARG A 535 10.57 -3.93 -19.28
CA ARG A 535 11.94 -3.40 -19.40
C ARG A 535 12.39 -2.65 -18.14
N ALA A 536 11.57 -1.73 -17.64
CA ALA A 536 11.86 -0.98 -16.41
C ALA A 536 12.01 -1.89 -15.19
N SER A 537 11.11 -2.88 -15.06
CA SER A 537 11.18 -3.85 -13.96
C SER A 537 12.44 -4.71 -14.03
N ILE A 538 12.82 -5.20 -15.22
CA ILE A 538 14.06 -5.96 -15.42
C ILE A 538 15.29 -5.12 -15.07
N HIS A 539 15.33 -3.85 -15.48
CA HIS A 539 16.40 -2.92 -15.11
C HIS A 539 16.50 -2.71 -13.59
N ASN A 540 15.36 -2.55 -12.92
CA ASN A 540 15.32 -2.40 -11.47
C ASN A 540 15.76 -3.68 -10.73
N ILE A 541 15.44 -4.87 -11.27
CA ILE A 541 15.92 -6.16 -10.75
C ILE A 541 17.44 -6.30 -10.95
N ALA A 542 17.97 -5.93 -12.11
CA ALA A 542 19.42 -5.94 -12.36
C ALA A 542 20.15 -5.03 -11.36
N THR A 543 19.67 -3.79 -11.21
CA THR A 543 20.22 -2.80 -10.26
C THR A 543 20.17 -3.31 -8.81
N TRP A 544 19.08 -3.96 -8.42
CA TRP A 544 18.95 -4.57 -7.10
C TRP A 544 19.92 -5.73 -6.91
N ALA A 545 20.09 -6.61 -7.90
CA ALA A 545 20.93 -7.79 -7.81
C ALA A 545 22.43 -7.46 -7.80
N ASP A 546 22.87 -6.49 -8.60
CA ASP A 546 24.27 -6.02 -8.64
C ASP A 546 24.75 -5.57 -7.25
N ASP A 547 23.88 -4.87 -6.55
CA ASP A 547 24.12 -4.38 -5.20
C ASP A 547 24.23 -5.51 -4.14
N TRP A 548 23.82 -6.76 -4.42
CA TRP A 548 23.87 -7.82 -3.40
C TRP A 548 25.23 -8.49 -3.24
N GLU A 549 26.18 -8.30 -4.16
CA GLU A 549 27.39 -9.12 -4.23
C GLU A 549 28.17 -9.15 -2.89
N ARG A 550 28.62 -7.99 -2.41
CA ARG A 550 29.40 -7.92 -1.17
C ARG A 550 28.56 -8.24 0.07
N ALA A 551 27.35 -7.68 0.13
CA ALA A 551 26.47 -7.78 1.28
C ALA A 551 26.04 -9.23 1.57
N TYR A 552 25.69 -9.97 0.52
CA TYR A 552 25.29 -11.37 0.66
C TYR A 552 26.44 -12.23 1.16
N LYS A 553 27.64 -12.08 0.58
CA LYS A 553 28.85 -12.80 1.03
C LYS A 553 29.10 -12.58 2.51
N ASP A 554 29.11 -11.32 2.95
CA ASP A 554 29.44 -10.98 4.34
C ASP A 554 28.40 -11.56 5.32
N LEU A 555 27.11 -11.50 4.97
CA LEU A 555 26.04 -12.10 5.76
C LEU A 555 26.12 -13.63 5.81
N PHE A 556 26.39 -14.28 4.67
CA PHE A 556 26.50 -15.73 4.59
C PHE A 556 27.68 -16.24 5.44
N VAL A 557 28.86 -15.63 5.30
CA VAL A 557 30.02 -16.00 6.12
C VAL A 557 29.77 -15.71 7.61
N ALA A 558 29.09 -14.62 7.95
CA ALA A 558 28.73 -14.31 9.33
C ALA A 558 27.76 -15.36 9.91
N ALA A 559 26.77 -15.81 9.15
CA ALA A 559 25.84 -16.86 9.58
C ALA A 559 26.57 -18.19 9.84
N LEU A 560 27.52 -18.56 8.97
CA LEU A 560 28.33 -19.77 9.12
C LEU A 560 29.22 -19.73 10.37
N ARG A 561 29.93 -18.63 10.60
CA ARG A 561 30.76 -18.44 11.79
C ARG A 561 29.98 -18.50 13.10
N ARG A 562 28.65 -18.31 13.04
CA ARG A 562 27.75 -18.37 14.18
C ARG A 562 27.04 -19.72 14.30
N GLY A 563 27.27 -20.67 13.39
CA GLY A 563 26.55 -21.95 13.36
C GLY A 563 25.04 -21.78 13.15
N SER A 564 24.61 -20.68 12.53
CA SER A 564 23.20 -20.31 12.42
C SER A 564 22.51 -21.06 11.28
N MET A 565 21.28 -21.54 11.53
CA MET A 565 20.42 -22.14 10.50
C MET A 565 20.00 -21.15 9.41
N LEU A 566 20.17 -19.83 9.64
CA LEU A 566 20.02 -18.81 8.60
C LEU A 566 20.94 -19.07 7.40
N ALA A 567 22.10 -19.73 7.59
CA ALA A 567 22.98 -20.08 6.48
C ALA A 567 22.28 -20.95 5.43
N LEU A 568 21.42 -21.89 5.84
CA LEU A 568 20.60 -22.69 4.94
C LEU A 568 19.55 -21.83 4.22
N GLU A 569 18.90 -20.90 4.91
CA GLU A 569 17.92 -20.01 4.29
C GLU A 569 18.56 -19.09 3.25
N LEU A 570 19.72 -18.51 3.57
CA LEU A 570 20.51 -17.69 2.65
C LEU A 570 20.97 -18.49 1.42
N LEU A 571 21.42 -19.73 1.63
CA LEU A 571 21.75 -20.66 0.55
C LEU A 571 20.56 -20.84 -0.41
N GLN A 572 19.40 -21.25 0.12
CA GLN A 572 18.19 -21.47 -0.68
C GLN A 572 17.69 -20.19 -1.35
N TRP A 573 17.84 -19.05 -0.68
CA TRP A 573 17.53 -17.73 -1.20
C TRP A 573 18.40 -17.41 -2.42
N ALA A 574 19.72 -17.57 -2.31
CA ALA A 574 20.65 -17.33 -3.42
C ALA A 574 20.36 -18.23 -4.62
N HIS A 575 20.04 -19.52 -4.40
CA HIS A 575 19.60 -20.40 -5.49
C HIS A 575 18.36 -19.85 -6.19
N GLY A 576 17.29 -19.53 -5.44
CA GLY A 576 16.05 -19.07 -6.07
C GLY A 576 16.18 -17.71 -6.75
N VAL A 577 16.99 -16.80 -6.20
CA VAL A 577 17.27 -15.51 -6.84
C VAL A 577 18.10 -15.71 -8.10
N ALA A 578 19.17 -16.51 -8.06
CA ALA A 578 19.99 -16.80 -9.24
C ALA A 578 19.16 -17.44 -10.37
N ASP A 579 18.27 -18.37 -10.04
CA ASP A 579 17.33 -18.98 -11.00
C ASP A 579 16.48 -17.91 -11.71
N VAL A 580 15.86 -16.99 -10.96
CA VAL A 580 15.09 -15.88 -11.54
C VAL A 580 15.98 -14.97 -12.41
N LEU A 581 17.20 -14.63 -11.97
CA LEU A 581 18.10 -13.76 -12.75
C LEU A 581 18.52 -14.41 -14.07
N PHE A 582 18.85 -15.70 -14.07
CA PHE A 582 19.15 -16.44 -15.30
C PHE A 582 17.95 -16.49 -16.23
N ALA A 583 16.75 -16.72 -15.70
CA ALA A 583 15.52 -16.70 -16.49
C ALA A 583 15.30 -15.33 -17.14
N LEU A 584 15.37 -14.26 -16.35
CA LEU A 584 15.16 -12.88 -16.83
C LEU A 584 16.20 -12.45 -17.86
N SER A 585 17.44 -12.96 -17.79
CA SER A 585 18.48 -12.68 -18.80
C SER A 585 18.09 -13.12 -20.23
N ASN A 586 17.12 -14.04 -20.34
CA ASN A 586 16.58 -14.53 -21.61
C ASN A 586 15.14 -14.07 -21.87
N ALA A 587 14.57 -13.23 -21.00
CA ALA A 587 13.21 -12.71 -21.20
C ALA A 587 13.15 -11.89 -22.51
N PRO A 588 12.04 -11.97 -23.27
CA PRO A 588 11.88 -11.20 -24.52
C PRO A 588 12.05 -9.69 -24.31
N ALA A 589 11.58 -9.18 -23.16
CA ALA A 589 11.68 -7.78 -22.80
C ALA A 589 13.07 -7.37 -22.24
N CYS A 590 14.01 -8.30 -22.03
CA CYS A 590 15.32 -7.99 -21.45
C CYS A 590 16.21 -7.23 -22.46
N PRO A 591 16.66 -6.00 -22.13
CA PRO A 591 17.68 -5.28 -22.89
C PRO A 591 18.96 -6.10 -23.03
N HIS A 592 19.66 -5.95 -24.16
CA HIS A 592 20.87 -6.74 -24.48
C HIS A 592 22.03 -6.47 -23.52
N ASP A 593 22.21 -5.22 -23.12
CA ASP A 593 23.20 -4.74 -22.16
C ASP A 593 23.01 -5.38 -20.77
N LEU A 594 21.77 -5.57 -20.33
CA LEU A 594 21.46 -6.12 -19.00
C LEU A 594 21.58 -7.65 -18.92
N ARG A 595 21.62 -8.38 -20.04
CA ARG A 595 21.65 -9.86 -20.02
C ARG A 595 22.87 -10.39 -19.28
N ASN A 596 24.03 -9.81 -19.57
CA ASN A 596 25.28 -10.23 -18.95
C ASN A 596 25.36 -9.79 -17.49
N GLU A 597 24.82 -8.62 -17.16
CA GLU A 597 24.72 -8.15 -15.77
C GLU A 597 23.91 -9.12 -14.92
N LEU A 598 22.69 -9.47 -15.36
CA LEU A 598 21.83 -10.44 -14.67
C LEU A 598 22.51 -11.81 -14.50
N ARG A 599 23.17 -12.32 -15.55
CA ARG A 599 23.92 -13.59 -15.49
C ARG A 599 25.08 -13.52 -14.51
N ASN A 600 25.81 -12.41 -14.49
CA ASN A 600 26.94 -12.21 -13.59
C ASN A 600 26.48 -12.10 -12.14
N SER A 601 25.41 -11.33 -11.86
CA SER A 601 24.84 -11.23 -10.51
C SER A 601 24.33 -12.58 -10.01
N GLY A 602 23.63 -13.35 -10.86
CA GLY A 602 23.17 -14.70 -10.50
C GLY A 602 24.33 -15.67 -10.21
N ALA A 603 25.35 -15.68 -11.07
CA ALA A 603 26.54 -16.50 -10.88
C ALA A 603 27.34 -16.07 -9.63
N PHE A 604 27.38 -14.78 -9.33
CA PHE A 604 28.04 -14.26 -8.13
C PHE A 604 27.36 -14.76 -6.85
N LEU A 605 26.03 -14.67 -6.76
CA LEU A 605 25.27 -15.10 -5.58
C LEU A 605 25.56 -16.57 -5.22
N VAL A 606 25.82 -17.39 -6.23
CA VAL A 606 26.15 -18.81 -6.08
C VAL A 606 27.65 -19.01 -5.81
N ALA A 607 28.51 -18.20 -6.43
CA ALA A 607 29.95 -18.17 -6.16
C ALA A 607 30.27 -17.79 -4.70
N ALA A 608 29.30 -17.21 -3.98
CA ALA A 608 29.32 -17.03 -2.53
C ALA A 608 29.82 -18.25 -1.74
N LEU A 609 29.47 -19.44 -2.23
CA LEU A 609 29.82 -20.71 -1.63
C LEU A 609 31.33 -21.01 -1.69
N GLY A 610 32.05 -20.40 -2.64
CA GLY A 610 33.50 -20.44 -2.67
C GLY A 610 34.15 -19.84 -1.42
N TRP A 611 33.47 -18.90 -0.74
CA TRP A 611 33.99 -18.21 0.45
C TRP A 611 33.58 -18.86 1.79
N VAL A 612 33.02 -20.06 1.78
CA VAL A 612 32.84 -20.84 3.01
C VAL A 612 34.20 -20.97 3.72
N PRO A 613 34.29 -20.60 5.02
CA PRO A 613 35.51 -20.79 5.82
C PRO A 613 36.05 -22.22 5.73
N ASP A 614 37.37 -22.35 5.67
CA ASP A 614 38.05 -23.66 5.58
C ASP A 614 38.34 -24.24 6.97
N ASP A 615 37.35 -24.14 7.86
CA ASP A 615 37.36 -24.80 9.17
C ASP A 615 36.38 -25.98 9.16
N ARG A 616 36.70 -26.99 9.96
CA ARG A 616 35.95 -28.25 9.98
C ARG A 616 34.48 -28.02 10.29
N GLU A 617 34.15 -27.15 11.25
CA GLU A 617 32.78 -26.94 11.69
C GLU A 617 31.92 -26.31 10.59
N ALA A 618 32.40 -25.22 9.98
CA ALA A 618 31.70 -24.56 8.88
C ALA A 618 31.52 -25.50 7.68
N VAL A 619 32.55 -26.28 7.33
CA VAL A 619 32.48 -27.25 6.23
C VAL A 619 31.47 -28.36 6.51
N LEU A 620 31.47 -28.93 7.72
CA LEU A 620 30.52 -29.97 8.10
C LEU A 620 29.07 -29.46 8.12
N LEU A 621 28.85 -28.25 8.62
CA LEU A 621 27.53 -27.61 8.65
C LEU A 621 26.97 -27.43 7.24
N VAL A 622 27.76 -26.84 6.35
CA VAL A 622 27.36 -26.58 4.96
C VAL A 622 27.17 -27.87 4.19
N GLU A 623 28.01 -28.88 4.42
CA GLU A 623 27.82 -30.19 3.80
C GLU A 623 26.54 -30.89 4.28
N GLY A 624 26.13 -30.67 5.53
CA GLY A 624 24.83 -31.09 6.05
C GLY A 624 23.64 -30.54 5.25
N PHE A 625 23.81 -29.42 4.54
CA PHE A 625 22.80 -28.83 3.65
C PHE A 625 22.83 -29.39 2.23
N ARG A 626 23.73 -30.33 1.92
CA ARG A 626 23.91 -30.93 0.57
C ARG A 626 24.17 -29.91 -0.52
N VAL A 627 25.11 -29.00 -0.29
CA VAL A 627 25.43 -27.91 -1.23
C VAL A 627 25.80 -28.39 -2.63
N HIS A 628 26.38 -29.58 -2.77
CA HIS A 628 26.67 -30.15 -4.10
C HIS A 628 25.41 -30.38 -4.95
N GLU A 629 24.28 -30.81 -4.35
CA GLU A 629 23.00 -30.97 -5.08
C GLU A 629 22.43 -29.60 -5.49
N MET A 630 22.56 -28.59 -4.64
CA MET A 630 22.10 -27.24 -4.95
C MET A 630 22.95 -26.57 -6.04
N LEU A 631 24.28 -26.68 -5.97
CA LEU A 631 25.18 -26.20 -7.02
C LEU A 631 24.91 -26.90 -8.36
N PHE A 632 24.59 -28.19 -8.32
CA PHE A 632 24.16 -28.95 -9.49
C PHE A 632 22.89 -28.38 -10.11
N ASP A 633 21.85 -28.17 -9.31
CA ASP A 633 20.58 -27.64 -9.79
C ASP A 633 20.72 -26.27 -10.43
N VAL A 634 21.51 -25.38 -9.81
CA VAL A 634 21.78 -24.04 -10.35
C VAL A 634 22.57 -24.13 -11.65
N ALA A 635 23.63 -24.96 -11.70
CA ALA A 635 24.44 -25.13 -12.91
C ALA A 635 23.60 -25.70 -14.06
N LEU A 636 22.82 -26.75 -13.80
CA LEU A 636 21.92 -27.35 -14.76
C LEU A 636 20.96 -26.31 -15.35
N GLU A 637 20.40 -25.46 -14.50
CA GLU A 637 19.49 -24.42 -14.97
C GLU A 637 20.19 -23.32 -15.78
N ALA A 638 21.41 -22.91 -15.37
CA ALA A 638 22.24 -22.01 -16.15
C ALA A 638 22.56 -22.61 -17.55
N HIS A 639 22.84 -23.91 -17.64
CA HIS A 639 23.07 -24.61 -18.90
C HIS A 639 21.83 -24.61 -19.79
N ARG A 640 20.67 -25.04 -19.25
CA ARG A 640 19.38 -25.07 -19.97
C ARG A 640 18.97 -23.71 -20.52
N ARG A 641 19.42 -22.65 -19.86
CA ARG A 641 19.18 -21.26 -20.25
C ARG A 641 20.32 -20.64 -21.06
N SER A 642 21.22 -21.45 -21.60
CA SER A 642 22.34 -21.02 -22.46
C SER A 642 23.23 -19.94 -21.81
N CYS A 643 23.40 -20.01 -20.50
CA CYS A 643 24.27 -19.11 -19.72
C CYS A 643 25.62 -19.79 -19.46
N ALA A 644 26.42 -19.99 -20.52
CA ALA A 644 27.65 -20.78 -20.46
C ALA A 644 28.70 -20.24 -19.46
N ASP A 645 28.87 -18.92 -19.35
CA ASP A 645 29.81 -18.32 -18.41
C ASP A 645 29.40 -18.57 -16.94
N ALA A 646 28.11 -18.46 -16.67
CA ALA A 646 27.56 -18.76 -15.35
C ALA A 646 27.73 -20.26 -15.02
N TRP A 647 27.42 -21.14 -15.97
CA TRP A 647 27.64 -22.59 -15.82
C TRP A 647 29.10 -22.90 -15.47
N ASN A 648 30.05 -22.35 -16.24
CA ASN A 648 31.48 -22.53 -16.01
C ASN A 648 31.91 -22.10 -14.61
N ARG A 649 31.42 -20.93 -14.15
CA ARG A 649 31.75 -20.40 -12.84
C ARG A 649 31.17 -21.27 -11.71
N ILE A 650 29.95 -21.77 -11.86
CA ILE A 650 29.31 -22.63 -10.86
C ILE A 650 29.97 -24.01 -10.82
N ALA A 651 30.33 -24.58 -11.98
CA ALA A 651 31.07 -25.83 -12.07
C ALA A 651 32.45 -25.74 -11.37
N ASP A 652 33.14 -24.60 -11.52
CA ASP A 652 34.40 -24.32 -10.82
C ASP A 652 34.19 -24.23 -9.30
N VAL A 653 33.08 -23.63 -8.84
CA VAL A 653 32.73 -23.56 -7.42
C VAL A 653 32.38 -24.95 -6.87
N LEU A 654 31.67 -25.79 -7.62
CA LEU A 654 31.37 -27.18 -7.25
C LEU A 654 32.64 -28.02 -7.12
N LEU A 655 33.58 -27.88 -8.07
CA LEU A 655 34.87 -28.55 -8.00
C LEU A 655 35.65 -28.11 -6.75
N GLY A 656 35.77 -26.80 -6.53
CA GLY A 656 36.45 -26.25 -5.36
C GLY A 656 35.80 -26.69 -4.04
N TRP A 657 34.46 -26.76 -4.00
CA TRP A 657 33.70 -27.28 -2.86
C TRP A 657 34.01 -28.76 -2.60
N ALA A 658 34.00 -29.61 -3.63
CA ALA A 658 34.26 -31.05 -3.48
C ALA A 658 35.63 -31.31 -2.81
N PHE A 659 36.66 -30.59 -3.25
CA PHE A 659 38.00 -30.68 -2.64
C PHE A 659 38.06 -30.08 -1.23
N LYS A 660 37.42 -28.94 -1.00
CA LYS A 660 37.35 -28.31 0.33
C LYS A 660 36.64 -29.22 1.35
N ALA A 661 35.47 -29.74 0.99
CA ALA A 661 34.70 -30.66 1.83
C ALA A 661 35.43 -32.00 2.05
N GLY A 662 36.12 -32.49 1.02
CA GLY A 662 36.94 -33.70 1.10
C GLY A 662 38.11 -33.62 2.08
N ARG A 663 38.62 -32.43 2.42
CA ARG A 663 39.70 -32.26 3.41
C ARG A 663 39.28 -32.62 4.84
N HIS A 664 38.03 -32.37 5.20
CA HIS A 664 37.58 -32.37 6.60
C HIS A 664 36.79 -33.63 7.01
N GLU A 665 36.84 -34.69 6.19
CA GLU A 665 36.19 -36.00 6.33
C GLU A 665 34.88 -35.97 7.14
N ALA A 666 33.77 -35.79 6.43
CA ALA A 666 32.46 -35.58 7.04
C ALA A 666 31.61 -36.85 7.22
N GLY A 667 32.12 -38.01 6.78
CA GLY A 667 31.33 -39.26 6.66
C GLY A 667 30.30 -39.25 5.50
N TRP A 668 30.06 -38.10 4.87
CA TRP A 668 29.09 -37.92 3.78
C TRP A 668 29.63 -38.21 2.37
N HIS A 669 30.86 -38.74 2.25
CA HIS A 669 31.50 -39.02 0.94
C HIS A 669 31.52 -37.79 0.02
N SER A 670 31.76 -36.59 0.57
CA SER A 670 31.60 -35.29 -0.12
C SER A 670 32.46 -35.14 -1.37
N LEU A 671 33.70 -35.64 -1.35
CA LEU A 671 34.60 -35.63 -2.50
C LEU A 671 34.07 -36.52 -3.64
N GLU A 672 33.60 -37.72 -3.30
CA GLU A 672 32.96 -38.65 -4.25
C GLU A 672 31.68 -38.04 -4.83
N ASN A 673 30.79 -37.55 -3.98
CA ASN A 673 29.51 -36.96 -4.37
C ASN A 673 29.71 -35.73 -5.27
N GLY A 674 30.57 -34.79 -4.87
CA GLY A 674 30.81 -33.55 -5.62
C GLY A 674 31.41 -33.82 -7.00
N LEU A 675 32.41 -34.70 -7.10
CA LEU A 675 33.05 -35.02 -8.38
C LEU A 675 32.17 -35.85 -9.30
N SER A 676 31.40 -36.80 -8.76
CA SER A 676 30.44 -37.57 -9.56
C SER A 676 29.33 -36.65 -10.08
N THR A 677 28.85 -35.73 -9.26
CA THR A 677 27.84 -34.72 -9.63
C THR A 677 28.36 -33.79 -10.74
N LEU A 678 29.63 -33.36 -10.65
CA LEU A 678 30.28 -32.58 -11.69
C LEU A 678 30.43 -33.36 -13.01
N ALA A 679 30.77 -34.65 -12.95
CA ALA A 679 30.85 -35.49 -14.14
C ALA A 679 29.49 -35.57 -14.88
N VAL A 680 28.38 -35.72 -14.15
CA VAL A 680 27.03 -35.69 -14.73
C VAL A 680 26.75 -34.35 -15.42
N LEU A 681 27.11 -33.21 -14.80
CA LEU A 681 26.95 -31.88 -15.42
C LEU A 681 27.75 -31.73 -16.71
N ILE A 682 29.00 -32.22 -16.72
CA ILE A 682 29.88 -32.11 -17.89
C ILE A 682 29.29 -32.88 -19.07
N VAL A 683 28.78 -34.10 -18.81
CA VAL A 683 28.17 -34.92 -19.87
C VAL A 683 26.85 -34.33 -20.34
N ASP A 684 25.99 -33.87 -19.43
CA ASP A 684 24.71 -33.21 -19.77
C ASP A 684 24.94 -31.97 -20.65
N ALA A 685 25.94 -31.15 -20.29
CA ALA A 685 26.26 -29.94 -21.04
C ALA A 685 27.04 -30.17 -22.34
N ASP A 686 27.34 -31.43 -22.68
CA ASP A 686 28.28 -31.82 -23.75
C ASP A 686 29.63 -31.06 -23.68
N ALA A 687 30.04 -30.69 -22.47
CA ALA A 687 31.26 -29.92 -22.24
C ALA A 687 32.50 -30.81 -22.41
N ASP A 688 33.63 -30.20 -22.79
CA ASP A 688 34.92 -30.90 -22.85
C ASP A 688 35.41 -31.22 -21.43
N PRO A 689 35.57 -32.52 -21.06
CA PRO A 689 36.02 -32.92 -19.73
C PRO A 689 37.48 -32.54 -19.46
N THR A 690 38.33 -32.32 -20.48
CA THR A 690 39.78 -32.11 -20.30
C THR A 690 40.10 -31.00 -19.31
N ARG A 691 39.46 -29.83 -19.45
CA ARG A 691 39.63 -28.68 -18.56
C ARG A 691 39.38 -29.04 -17.09
N PHE A 692 38.36 -29.83 -16.80
CA PHE A 692 38.03 -30.21 -15.42
C PHE A 692 38.95 -31.31 -14.90
N LEU A 693 39.35 -32.26 -15.75
CA LEU A 693 40.34 -33.28 -15.41
C LEU A 693 41.71 -32.68 -15.07
N ASP A 694 42.12 -31.62 -15.77
CA ASP A 694 43.36 -30.92 -15.50
C ASP A 694 43.27 -30.12 -14.20
N LYS A 695 42.14 -29.44 -13.94
CA LYS A 695 41.89 -28.80 -12.64
C LYS A 695 41.86 -29.78 -11.47
N ILE A 696 41.38 -31.01 -11.68
CA ILE A 696 41.46 -32.07 -10.66
C ILE A 696 42.92 -32.40 -10.36
N SER A 697 43.75 -32.59 -11.39
CA SER A 697 45.20 -32.80 -11.21
C SER A 697 45.86 -31.64 -10.45
N GLU A 698 45.50 -30.39 -10.80
CA GLU A 698 45.99 -29.20 -10.11
C GLU A 698 45.62 -29.21 -8.62
N HIS A 699 44.35 -29.49 -8.29
CA HIS A 699 43.91 -29.56 -6.88
C HIS A 699 44.59 -30.70 -6.10
N VAL A 700 44.86 -31.84 -6.75
CA VAL A 700 45.59 -32.96 -6.15
C VAL A 700 47.06 -32.61 -5.88
N ALA A 701 47.67 -31.76 -6.72
CA ALA A 701 49.05 -31.31 -6.56
C ALA A 701 49.22 -30.22 -5.49
N GLN A 702 48.14 -29.59 -5.03
CA GLN A 702 48.20 -28.55 -4.00
C GLN A 702 48.54 -29.12 -2.62
N GLN A 703 49.26 -28.34 -1.79
CA GLN A 703 49.64 -28.74 -0.43
C GLN A 703 48.45 -29.00 0.51
N ASN A 704 47.30 -28.41 0.22
CA ASN A 704 46.04 -28.56 0.95
C ASN A 704 45.07 -29.54 0.24
N ALA A 705 45.56 -30.50 -0.53
CA ALA A 705 44.73 -31.55 -1.10
C ALA A 705 44.17 -32.48 0.01
N PRO A 706 43.01 -33.12 -0.20
CA PRO A 706 42.51 -34.19 0.67
C PRO A 706 43.56 -35.29 0.86
N ALA A 707 43.57 -35.88 2.06
CA ALA A 707 44.48 -36.97 2.41
C ALA A 707 44.40 -38.11 1.37
N ARG A 708 45.52 -38.81 1.16
CA ARG A 708 45.58 -39.89 0.16
C ARG A 708 44.51 -40.95 0.40
N GLU A 709 44.23 -41.30 1.65
CA GLU A 709 43.18 -42.25 2.03
C GLU A 709 41.79 -41.80 1.58
N GLU A 710 41.46 -40.52 1.74
CA GLU A 710 40.18 -39.94 1.28
C GLU A 710 40.08 -39.93 -0.24
N ARG A 711 41.18 -39.62 -0.94
CA ARG A 711 41.24 -39.69 -2.40
C ARG A 711 41.08 -41.13 -2.90
N ASP A 712 41.73 -42.08 -2.26
CA ASP A 712 41.62 -43.52 -2.56
C ASP A 712 40.20 -44.03 -2.33
N ARG A 713 39.57 -43.60 -1.24
CA ARG A 713 38.17 -43.95 -0.93
C ARG A 713 37.22 -43.36 -1.97
N ALA A 714 37.35 -42.07 -2.29
CA ALA A 714 36.54 -41.41 -3.29
C ALA A 714 36.72 -42.03 -4.67
N ALA A 715 37.95 -42.32 -5.10
CA ALA A 715 38.21 -42.98 -6.38
C ALA A 715 37.58 -44.39 -6.46
N ARG A 716 37.62 -45.18 -5.39
CA ARG A 716 36.88 -46.47 -5.33
C ARG A 716 35.38 -46.27 -5.41
N GLY A 717 34.84 -45.27 -4.71
CA GLY A 717 33.42 -44.90 -4.77
C GLY A 717 32.96 -44.52 -6.16
N ILE A 718 33.70 -43.63 -6.83
CA ILE A 718 33.44 -43.19 -8.21
C ILE A 718 33.50 -44.38 -9.18
N ARG A 719 34.50 -45.27 -9.07
CA ARG A 719 34.57 -46.49 -9.90
C ARG A 719 33.36 -47.41 -9.69
N ARG A 720 32.88 -47.57 -8.45
CA ARG A 720 31.65 -48.34 -8.16
C ARG A 720 30.43 -47.70 -8.82
N ARG A 721 30.27 -46.38 -8.74
CA ARG A 721 29.19 -45.67 -9.44
C ARG A 721 29.26 -45.80 -10.96
N SER A 722 30.47 -45.73 -11.51
CA SER A 722 30.72 -45.91 -12.95
C SER A 722 30.33 -47.31 -13.45
N ALA A 723 30.53 -48.33 -12.62
CA ALA A 723 30.08 -49.70 -12.89
C ALA A 723 28.55 -49.85 -12.76
N ASN A 724 27.94 -49.20 -11.76
CA ASN A 724 26.53 -49.36 -11.39
C ASN A 724 25.70 -48.07 -11.60
N LEU A 725 25.68 -47.53 -12.83
CA LEU A 725 25.00 -46.26 -13.15
C LEU A 725 23.47 -46.27 -12.90
N HIS A 726 22.84 -47.44 -12.79
CA HIS A 726 21.39 -47.59 -12.59
C HIS A 726 20.95 -47.77 -11.13
N GLU A 727 21.88 -47.90 -10.19
CA GLU A 727 21.52 -48.04 -8.78
C GLU A 727 21.32 -46.66 -8.11
N ARG A 728 20.36 -46.55 -7.16
CA ARG A 728 20.01 -45.31 -6.44
C ARG A 728 21.07 -44.85 -5.42
N HIS A 729 22.26 -44.49 -5.90
CA HIS A 729 23.39 -44.04 -5.08
C HIS A 729 23.64 -42.52 -5.17
N TRP A 730 22.73 -41.77 -5.79
CA TRP A 730 22.89 -40.36 -6.11
C TRP A 730 21.78 -39.53 -5.44
N GLY A 731 21.99 -38.21 -5.34
CA GLY A 731 20.90 -37.29 -5.03
C GLY A 731 19.78 -37.42 -6.08
N LEU A 732 18.51 -37.29 -5.66
CA LEU A 732 17.34 -37.60 -6.50
C LEU A 732 17.37 -36.93 -7.88
N ARG A 733 17.77 -35.66 -7.93
CA ARG A 733 17.81 -34.88 -9.18
C ARG A 733 19.06 -35.18 -10.01
N VAL A 734 20.20 -35.41 -9.37
CA VAL A 734 21.43 -35.85 -10.04
C VAL A 734 21.21 -37.20 -10.71
N GLN A 735 20.55 -38.14 -10.02
CA GLN A 735 20.17 -39.44 -10.57
C GLN A 735 19.33 -39.28 -11.84
N HIS A 736 18.27 -38.45 -11.75
CA HIS A 736 17.34 -38.27 -12.85
C HIS A 736 18.03 -37.77 -14.13
N VAL A 737 19.00 -36.86 -13.99
CA VAL A 737 19.80 -36.37 -15.13
C VAL A 737 20.81 -37.43 -15.58
N ALA A 738 21.47 -38.11 -14.64
CA ALA A 738 22.43 -39.18 -14.95
C ALA A 738 21.80 -40.32 -15.78
N GLU A 739 20.51 -40.60 -15.58
CA GLU A 739 19.74 -41.58 -16.36
C GLU A 739 19.40 -41.12 -17.79
N GLN A 740 19.49 -39.81 -18.07
CA GLN A 740 19.12 -39.20 -19.35
C GLN A 740 20.32 -38.88 -20.25
N VAL A 741 21.53 -38.82 -19.70
CA VAL A 741 22.76 -38.51 -20.44
C VAL A 741 23.36 -39.75 -21.12
N ASP A 742 24.33 -39.54 -22.02
CA ASP A 742 25.11 -40.63 -22.62
C ASP A 742 25.89 -41.39 -21.53
N LEU A 743 25.38 -42.56 -21.15
CA LEU A 743 25.94 -43.42 -20.11
C LEU A 743 27.36 -43.91 -20.46
N GLY A 744 27.68 -44.08 -21.75
CA GLY A 744 29.01 -44.46 -22.20
C GLY A 744 30.01 -43.33 -21.98
N LYS A 745 29.63 -42.10 -22.33
CA LYS A 745 30.43 -40.90 -22.06
C LYS A 745 30.58 -40.65 -20.56
N LEU A 746 29.50 -40.78 -19.79
CA LEU A 746 29.53 -40.63 -18.33
C LEU A 746 30.45 -41.65 -17.65
N ARG A 747 30.39 -42.92 -18.05
CA ARG A 747 31.29 -43.97 -17.54
C ARG A 747 32.76 -43.59 -17.75
N ARG A 748 33.12 -43.16 -18.96
CA ARG A 748 34.49 -42.74 -19.30
C ARG A 748 34.95 -41.56 -18.45
N VAL A 749 34.12 -40.51 -18.34
CA VAL A 749 34.46 -39.33 -17.53
C VAL A 749 34.64 -39.70 -16.05
N LEU A 750 33.80 -40.56 -15.48
CA LEU A 750 33.94 -41.01 -14.10
C LEU A 750 35.22 -41.84 -13.89
N GLU A 751 35.58 -42.70 -14.84
CA GLU A 751 36.83 -43.46 -14.81
C GLU A 751 38.06 -42.54 -14.85
N ASP A 752 38.05 -41.55 -15.74
CA ASP A 752 39.14 -40.56 -15.86
C ASP A 752 39.27 -39.71 -14.58
N VAL A 753 38.15 -39.26 -13.99
CA VAL A 753 38.13 -38.56 -12.71
C VAL A 753 38.75 -39.42 -11.60
N ALA A 754 38.37 -40.70 -11.51
CA ALA A 754 38.93 -41.62 -10.51
C ALA A 754 40.42 -41.88 -10.72
N ALA A 755 40.90 -41.88 -11.97
CA ALA A 755 42.33 -42.02 -12.29
C ALA A 755 43.14 -40.77 -11.92
N ARG A 756 42.59 -39.56 -12.11
CA ARG A 756 43.28 -38.30 -11.75
C ARG A 756 43.31 -38.05 -10.24
N LEU A 757 42.34 -38.55 -9.47
CA LEU A 757 42.32 -38.46 -8.00
C LEU A 757 43.46 -39.23 -7.32
N VAL A 758 43.77 -40.40 -7.87
CA VAL A 758 44.83 -41.30 -7.40
C VAL A 758 45.69 -41.63 -8.61
N PRO A 759 46.63 -40.75 -8.96
CA PRO A 759 47.59 -41.05 -10.01
C PRO A 759 48.29 -42.36 -9.64
N ALA A 760 48.43 -43.26 -10.60
CA ALA A 760 49.30 -44.42 -10.41
C ALA A 760 50.68 -43.89 -9.98
N THR A 761 51.17 -44.33 -8.82
CA THR A 761 52.56 -44.04 -8.43
C THR A 761 53.47 -44.54 -9.56
N PRO A 762 54.46 -43.74 -9.98
CA PRO A 762 55.42 -44.18 -11.00
C PRO A 762 56.12 -45.47 -10.60
#